data_AF-A0A0L0SJN8-F1
#
_entry.id   AF-A0A0L0SJN8-F1
#
_cell.length_a   1.000
_cell.length_b   1.000
_cell.length_c   1.000
_cell.angle_alpha   90.00
_cell.angle_beta   90.00
_cell.angle_gamma   90.00
#
_symmetry.space_group_name_H-M   'P 1'
#
loop_
_entity.id
_entity.type
_entity.pdbx_description
1 polymer ?
#
loop_
_entity_poly.entity_id
_entity_poly.type
_entity_poly.pdbx_seq_one_letter_code
_entity_poly.pdbx_strand_id
1 'polypeptide(L)'
;MFKLLRFGRSKKKNKPPVHFEPGTSAAGLILEHRSGSSGTGAGAGRTQSLFNVPVSGSPNDGYVESPRASIDVVPTGQQGGAAAAAQGRRGYASSVSSVQSEMTPYGHAPHSARASRYAQQQPQGTVDSIGSAAASLRGAPNNNRGPRSDSGASLGNTPSLPPVAEVVADDLSRIRFCVGLDFGTTYSGFAIVQMQKDPSKLQPVTPLTWPEQPPNVVGVKTPTISCYSKADHTLDSWGFAAMKKNTMKLHKIERVKLCLEPSTPDFLKPIIPEGLNADDIIRDYLHEIDRYCMETLERMWGISYDKGDIDKDEIMYCLTVPVNWSPESHQRLRRAAYRAGLLRHERSPNLVFCYEPEAASMACVYDPDVKLAPGSDFLVVDCGGGTVDLFQCRLGAAAGTDAPELVELSMGQGGFFGAANVDVAFLNHLRRLMTPLGLDNVSHSPRCAAAWNNLMSQWEYRKRSFTGRETFIDEIFIPQVILKELEETLDDTMPEALQLGTIELTPELMKSFFDPVLDSIIHLIQKQVLALVEERRDASDHGDLPPVTATTGMLENMFVVGGFGNNQYLRQRIADDAVVQRLVKRVRSIPSPEVAVLRGAVYAAVGDSIRSRRARRSIGVQILRPFDGARDLETDVVYRAPDQPGNAAHWLVDTYVEAFILKGEPVQMSSHYSKHNFSLSPGSWTADINIYASDSTKPLLHTRRDRCQFLGRVTIDARPLTANGSSTTNSSVSAHRMSMATMSSAASNATSSAWTKRDLSISIYFGRVELEVCVTDTETGRTWRTILGHGHIHVR
;
A
#
# COMPACT_ATOMS: atom_id res chain seq x y z
N MET A 1 -24.26 -34.44 45.72
CA MET A 1 -25.34 -33.86 46.54
C MET A 1 -26.04 -32.82 45.68
N PHE A 2 -27.21 -33.20 45.14
CA PHE A 2 -28.05 -32.43 44.20
C PHE A 2 -28.83 -31.31 44.89
N LYS A 3 -29.31 -30.34 44.08
CA LYS A 3 -30.38 -29.31 44.25
C LYS A 3 -29.85 -27.86 44.18
N LEU A 4 -30.47 -26.89 43.49
CA LEU A 4 -31.66 -26.84 42.63
C LEU A 4 -31.60 -25.56 41.76
N LEU A 5 -32.26 -25.64 40.61
CA LEU A 5 -32.58 -24.61 39.61
C LEU A 5 -33.12 -23.28 40.16
N ARG A 6 -32.76 -22.16 39.50
CA ARG A 6 -33.73 -21.16 39.00
C ARG A 6 -33.22 -20.48 37.72
N PHE A 7 -33.88 -20.80 36.61
CA PHE A 7 -33.83 -20.07 35.34
C PHE A 7 -34.53 -18.73 35.48
N GLY A 8 -33.79 -17.63 35.34
CA GLY A 8 -34.33 -16.30 35.07
C GLY A 8 -34.13 -15.95 33.60
N ARG A 9 -35.18 -16.16 32.78
CA ARG A 9 -35.27 -15.61 31.42
C ARG A 9 -35.30 -14.08 31.50
N SER A 10 -34.16 -13.42 31.29
CA SER A 10 -34.16 -11.99 30.94
C SER A 10 -34.24 -11.87 29.41
N LYS A 11 -35.35 -11.31 28.94
CA LYS A 11 -35.61 -11.00 27.54
C LYS A 11 -34.49 -10.10 27.01
N LYS A 12 -33.57 -10.65 26.20
CA LYS A 12 -32.80 -9.82 25.26
C LYS A 12 -33.82 -9.24 24.27
N LYS A 13 -34.15 -7.97 24.45
CA LYS A 13 -34.78 -7.17 23.38
C LYS A 13 -33.82 -7.22 22.19
N ASN A 14 -34.22 -7.89 21.12
CA ASN A 14 -33.62 -7.69 19.81
C ASN A 14 -33.65 -6.18 19.54
N LYS A 15 -32.48 -5.54 19.53
CA LYS A 15 -32.36 -4.26 18.84
C LYS A 15 -32.57 -4.56 17.36
N PRO A 16 -33.54 -3.93 16.68
CA PRO A 16 -33.63 -4.06 15.24
C PRO A 16 -32.34 -3.49 14.61
N PRO A 17 -31.99 -3.88 13.38
CA PRO A 17 -30.95 -3.20 12.63
C PRO A 17 -31.29 -1.70 12.62
N VAL A 18 -30.28 -0.87 12.83
CA VAL A 18 -30.41 0.58 12.68
C VAL A 18 -30.75 0.83 11.21
N HIS A 19 -32.04 0.89 10.92
CA HIS A 19 -32.55 1.46 9.69
C HIS A 19 -32.17 2.93 9.71
N PHE A 20 -31.25 3.32 8.83
CA PHE A 20 -31.15 4.72 8.42
C PHE A 20 -32.51 5.13 7.87
N GLU A 21 -33.19 6.04 8.56
CA GLU A 21 -34.37 6.70 8.02
C GLU A 21 -33.97 7.47 6.75
N PRO A 22 -34.68 7.31 5.62
CA PRO A 22 -34.54 8.21 4.49
C PRO A 22 -35.31 9.51 4.83
N GLY A 23 -34.63 10.43 5.50
CA GLY A 23 -35.22 11.67 5.99
C GLY A 23 -34.39 12.88 5.60
N THR A 24 -34.78 13.50 4.48
CA THR A 24 -34.53 14.86 3.94
C THR A 24 -34.01 14.80 2.51
N SER A 25 -34.65 15.54 1.61
CA SER A 25 -34.23 15.76 0.22
C SER A 25 -32.78 16.24 0.21
N ALA A 26 -31.83 15.32 0.07
CA ALA A 26 -30.43 15.66 -0.04
C ALA A 26 -30.23 16.43 -1.34
N ALA A 27 -29.71 17.64 -1.25
CA ALA A 27 -29.31 18.38 -2.43
C ALA A 27 -28.19 17.60 -3.13
N GLY A 28 -28.51 16.97 -4.26
CA GLY A 28 -27.57 16.18 -5.04
C GLY A 28 -27.23 16.86 -6.37
N LEU A 29 -26.31 16.23 -7.10
CA LEU A 29 -25.86 16.68 -8.41
C LEU A 29 -26.65 15.99 -9.52
N ILE A 30 -27.23 16.77 -10.42
CA ILE A 30 -27.86 16.26 -11.64
C ILE A 30 -26.81 16.26 -12.75
N LEU A 31 -26.59 15.11 -13.41
CA LEU A 31 -25.76 15.03 -14.61
C LEU A 31 -26.63 15.12 -15.86
N GLU A 32 -26.37 16.10 -16.71
CA GLU A 32 -27.09 16.24 -17.98
C GLU A 32 -26.31 15.63 -19.15
N HIS A 33 -26.88 14.61 -19.80
CA HIS A 33 -26.38 14.14 -21.08
C HIS A 33 -26.91 15.06 -22.20
N ARG A 34 -26.03 15.84 -22.84
CA ARG A 34 -26.38 16.51 -24.09
C ARG A 34 -26.63 15.46 -25.18
N SER A 35 -27.88 15.21 -25.51
CA SER A 35 -28.24 14.52 -26.75
C SER A 35 -27.84 15.43 -27.91
N GLY A 36 -26.78 15.06 -28.65
CA GLY A 36 -26.44 15.73 -29.90
C GLY A 36 -27.57 15.53 -30.90
N SER A 37 -28.33 16.59 -31.18
CA SER A 37 -29.30 16.63 -32.25
C SER A 37 -28.56 16.79 -33.58
N SER A 38 -28.31 15.69 -34.30
CA SER A 38 -28.00 15.77 -35.73
C SER A 38 -29.32 15.88 -36.51
N GLY A 39 -29.39 16.96 -37.30
CA GLY A 39 -30.56 17.35 -38.06
C GLY A 39 -30.93 16.36 -39.17
N THR A 40 -32.21 16.47 -39.50
CA THR A 40 -32.96 15.85 -40.60
C THR A 40 -32.25 15.86 -41.96
N GLY A 41 -32.33 14.72 -42.66
CA GLY A 41 -32.08 14.61 -44.10
C GLY A 41 -32.69 13.32 -44.65
N ALA A 42 -33.84 13.44 -45.31
CA ALA A 42 -34.58 12.34 -45.94
C ALA A 42 -33.89 11.81 -47.21
N GLY A 43 -34.06 10.52 -47.52
CA GLY A 43 -33.74 9.99 -48.86
C GLY A 43 -33.60 8.48 -49.00
N ALA A 44 -34.75 7.79 -49.10
CA ALA A 44 -35.05 6.61 -49.92
C ALA A 44 -34.09 5.39 -50.00
N GLY A 45 -34.62 4.19 -49.74
CA GLY A 45 -34.04 2.97 -50.34
C GLY A 45 -34.38 1.60 -49.76
N ARG A 46 -35.66 1.19 -49.84
CA ARG A 46 -36.12 -0.18 -50.17
C ARG A 46 -35.76 -1.40 -49.26
N THR A 47 -36.86 -1.99 -48.72
CA THR A 47 -37.26 -3.43 -48.71
C THR A 47 -36.35 -4.43 -47.99
N GLN A 48 -36.79 -5.41 -47.21
CA GLN A 48 -38.08 -6.10 -47.00
C GLN A 48 -37.88 -6.93 -45.70
N SER A 49 -38.75 -6.81 -44.69
CA SER A 49 -39.76 -7.80 -44.28
C SER A 49 -39.23 -9.11 -43.66
N LEU A 50 -39.81 -9.74 -42.63
CA LEU A 50 -40.92 -9.51 -41.70
C LEU A 50 -41.02 -10.81 -40.88
N PHE A 51 -41.34 -10.72 -39.57
CA PHE A 51 -42.03 -11.72 -38.71
C PHE A 51 -41.35 -13.12 -38.51
N ASN A 52 -41.44 -13.83 -37.40
CA ASN A 52 -42.44 -13.87 -36.32
C ASN A 52 -41.87 -14.60 -35.08
N VAL A 53 -42.38 -14.23 -33.91
CA VAL A 53 -42.39 -14.96 -32.61
C VAL A 53 -43.83 -15.52 -32.45
N PRO A 54 -44.26 -16.37 -31.46
CA PRO A 54 -43.65 -17.16 -30.35
C PRO A 54 -44.12 -18.64 -30.30
N VAL A 55 -43.73 -19.42 -29.27
CA VAL A 55 -44.65 -19.96 -28.21
C VAL A 55 -44.02 -21.10 -27.36
N SER A 56 -44.10 -20.89 -26.03
CA SER A 56 -44.22 -21.78 -24.85
C SER A 56 -43.36 -23.05 -24.63
N GLY A 57 -42.89 -23.19 -23.39
CA GLY A 57 -42.72 -24.51 -22.75
C GLY A 57 -41.79 -24.50 -21.53
N SER A 58 -42.35 -24.46 -20.32
CA SER A 58 -41.72 -24.99 -19.08
C SER A 58 -42.41 -26.34 -18.79
N PRO A 59 -41.75 -27.38 -18.22
CA PRO A 59 -41.48 -27.42 -16.77
C PRO A 59 -40.22 -28.20 -16.29
N ASN A 60 -39.83 -27.87 -15.05
CA ASN A 60 -39.28 -28.68 -13.93
C ASN A 60 -38.13 -29.73 -14.04
N ASP A 61 -37.29 -29.61 -13.00
CA ASP A 61 -36.66 -30.63 -12.12
C ASP A 61 -35.61 -31.62 -12.64
N GLY A 62 -34.50 -31.72 -11.90
CA GLY A 62 -33.66 -32.92 -11.89
C GLY A 62 -32.20 -32.71 -11.46
N TYR A 63 -31.93 -32.93 -10.17
CA TYR A 63 -30.61 -33.37 -9.68
C TYR A 63 -30.11 -34.59 -10.47
N VAL A 64 -28.78 -34.75 -10.63
CA VAL A 64 -27.98 -35.98 -10.31
C VAL A 64 -26.56 -35.90 -10.92
N GLU A 65 -25.61 -36.06 -9.99
CA GLU A 65 -24.29 -36.73 -9.98
C GLU A 65 -23.37 -36.89 -11.22
N SER A 66 -22.09 -36.79 -10.89
CA SER A 66 -20.87 -37.15 -11.64
C SER A 66 -20.82 -38.61 -12.10
N PRO A 67 -19.92 -38.93 -13.07
CA PRO A 67 -19.35 -40.27 -13.15
C PRO A 67 -17.82 -40.27 -12.93
N ARG A 68 -17.40 -41.12 -11.99
CA ARG A 68 -16.09 -41.80 -11.99
C ARG A 68 -16.12 -42.91 -13.05
N ALA A 69 -14.99 -43.14 -13.71
CA ALA A 69 -14.72 -44.39 -14.41
C ALA A 69 -13.30 -44.91 -14.06
N SER A 70 -13.30 -46.09 -13.46
CA SER A 70 -12.26 -47.13 -13.38
C SER A 70 -12.94 -48.38 -14.00
N ILE A 71 -12.36 -49.43 -14.58
CA ILE A 71 -11.20 -50.31 -14.33
C ILE A 71 -10.99 -51.08 -15.69
N ASP A 72 -9.82 -51.62 -16.05
CA ASP A 72 -9.40 -53.06 -16.03
C ASP A 72 -8.31 -53.18 -17.13
N VAL A 73 -7.07 -53.68 -17.00
CA VAL A 73 -6.42 -54.88 -16.42
C VAL A 73 -6.68 -56.20 -17.18
N VAL A 74 -5.60 -57.02 -17.22
CA VAL A 74 -5.45 -58.47 -17.52
C VAL A 74 -4.89 -58.77 -18.95
N PRO A 75 -4.06 -59.82 -19.21
CA PRO A 75 -2.63 -60.02 -18.85
C PRO A 75 -1.83 -60.81 -19.95
N THR A 76 -0.75 -61.51 -19.54
CA THR A 76 0.11 -62.56 -20.19
C THR A 76 1.45 -62.04 -20.73
N GLY A 77 2.63 -62.66 -20.52
CA GLY A 77 3.05 -63.85 -19.79
C GLY A 77 4.32 -64.47 -20.44
N GLN A 78 5.34 -64.82 -19.62
CA GLN A 78 6.50 -65.71 -19.87
C GLN A 78 7.63 -65.24 -20.82
N GLN A 79 8.94 -65.54 -20.66
CA GLN A 79 9.71 -66.58 -19.96
C GLN A 79 11.21 -66.15 -19.85
N GLY A 80 11.92 -66.36 -18.71
CA GLY A 80 13.10 -67.25 -18.57
C GLY A 80 14.46 -66.49 -18.53
N GLY A 81 15.46 -66.76 -17.68
CA GLY A 81 15.71 -67.75 -16.62
C GLY A 81 17.08 -67.50 -15.92
N ALA A 82 17.27 -68.16 -14.75
CA ALA A 82 18.48 -68.71 -14.07
C ALA A 82 19.88 -68.03 -14.21
N ALA A 83 20.84 -68.05 -13.27
CA ALA A 83 21.03 -68.52 -11.89
C ALA A 83 22.48 -68.12 -11.48
N ALA A 84 22.77 -68.06 -10.17
CA ALA A 84 23.97 -68.61 -9.49
C ALA A 84 24.45 -67.73 -8.31
N ALA A 85 24.53 -68.39 -7.15
CA ALA A 85 25.12 -67.92 -5.91
C ALA A 85 26.63 -68.25 -5.86
N ALA A 86 27.41 -67.46 -5.12
CA ALA A 86 28.65 -67.92 -4.51
C ALA A 86 28.94 -67.16 -3.21
N GLN A 87 29.10 -67.93 -2.13
CA GLN A 87 29.61 -67.54 -0.82
C GLN A 87 31.12 -67.32 -0.86
N GLY A 88 31.64 -66.43 -0.01
CA GLY A 88 33.07 -66.30 0.27
C GLY A 88 33.29 -65.57 1.60
N ARG A 89 33.82 -66.31 2.58
CA ARG A 89 33.99 -65.95 4.00
C ARG A 89 35.49 -65.77 4.30
N ARG A 90 35.81 -65.08 5.42
CA ARG A 90 37.12 -64.88 6.12
C ARG A 90 37.88 -63.62 5.69
N GLY A 91 38.47 -62.81 6.58
CA GLY A 91 38.64 -62.85 8.03
C GLY A 91 39.89 -62.04 8.44
N TYR A 92 39.90 -61.53 9.69
CA TYR A 92 41.06 -61.00 10.46
C TYR A 92 41.74 -59.73 9.90
N ALA A 93 42.28 -58.77 10.66
CA ALA A 93 42.62 -58.64 12.07
C ALA A 93 42.67 -57.15 12.49
N SER A 94 42.62 -56.97 13.80
CA SER A 94 42.94 -55.80 14.63
C SER A 94 44.27 -55.09 14.34
N SER A 95 44.33 -53.78 14.58
CA SER A 95 45.41 -53.20 15.39
C SER A 95 45.02 -51.83 15.95
N VAL A 96 45.14 -51.74 17.27
CA VAL A 96 45.08 -50.57 18.13
C VAL A 96 46.40 -49.78 18.00
N SER A 97 46.35 -48.45 17.97
CA SER A 97 47.38 -47.63 18.63
C SER A 97 46.83 -46.26 19.02
N SER A 98 46.78 -46.09 20.34
CA SER A 98 46.67 -44.86 21.10
C SER A 98 47.93 -44.00 20.97
N VAL A 99 47.77 -42.68 20.87
CA VAL A 99 48.71 -41.72 21.48
C VAL A 99 47.89 -40.63 22.17
N GLN A 100 47.98 -40.61 23.50
CA GLN A 100 47.64 -39.48 24.35
C GLN A 100 48.79 -38.46 24.33
N SER A 101 48.46 -37.17 24.40
CA SER A 101 49.23 -36.23 25.23
C SER A 101 48.33 -35.12 25.78
N GLU A 102 48.15 -35.18 27.10
CA GLU A 102 47.91 -34.11 28.09
C GLU A 102 48.80 -32.86 27.84
N MET A 103 48.65 -31.64 28.38
CA MET A 103 47.84 -31.00 29.42
C MET A 103 48.05 -29.46 29.30
N THR A 104 46.99 -28.68 29.53
CA THR A 104 46.79 -27.32 30.15
C THR A 104 47.97 -26.48 30.73
N PRO A 105 47.80 -25.22 31.26
CA PRO A 105 46.95 -24.02 30.96
C PRO A 105 47.75 -22.67 31.06
N TYR A 106 47.08 -21.52 31.34
CA TYR A 106 47.52 -20.12 31.56
C TYR A 106 47.46 -19.20 30.31
N GLY A 107 46.93 -17.97 30.31
CA GLY A 107 46.40 -17.06 31.33
C GLY A 107 46.70 -15.60 30.92
N HIS A 108 45.68 -14.73 31.01
CA HIS A 108 45.70 -13.25 30.97
C HIS A 108 45.83 -12.44 29.64
N ALA A 109 44.94 -11.43 29.54
CA ALA A 109 44.82 -10.35 28.54
C ALA A 109 45.69 -9.11 28.92
N PRO A 110 45.53 -7.87 28.38
CA PRO A 110 44.90 -7.34 27.14
C PRO A 110 45.79 -6.31 26.35
N HIS A 111 45.20 -5.55 25.41
CA HIS A 111 45.68 -4.40 24.57
C HIS A 111 46.05 -4.77 23.11
N SER A 112 45.73 -4.03 22.04
CA SER A 112 45.14 -2.69 21.84
C SER A 112 44.57 -2.55 20.41
N ALA A 113 43.75 -1.51 20.23
CA ALA A 113 43.06 -1.09 19.02
C ALA A 113 43.97 -0.74 17.83
N ARG A 114 43.43 -0.88 16.59
CA ARG A 114 43.95 -0.17 15.42
C ARG A 114 42.81 0.44 14.60
N ALA A 115 42.60 1.73 14.81
CA ALA A 115 41.84 2.62 13.96
C ALA A 115 42.77 3.22 12.90
N SER A 116 42.30 3.34 11.66
CA SER A 116 43.00 4.04 10.58
C SER A 116 42.43 5.46 10.44
N ARG A 117 43.26 6.46 10.73
CA ARG A 117 43.07 7.87 10.37
C ARG A 117 43.81 8.15 9.07
N TYR A 118 43.21 8.92 8.16
CA TYR A 118 43.95 9.75 7.23
C TYR A 118 43.54 11.20 7.44
N ALA A 119 44.53 12.01 7.81
CA ALA A 119 44.41 13.43 8.06
C ALA A 119 44.94 14.22 6.86
N GLN A 120 44.33 15.38 6.64
CA GLN A 120 44.76 16.48 5.78
C GLN A 120 46.14 17.01 6.20
N GLN A 121 46.92 17.51 5.23
CA GLN A 121 47.88 18.59 5.44
C GLN A 121 48.06 19.40 4.13
N GLN A 122 47.87 20.72 4.24
CA GLN A 122 48.32 21.73 3.27
C GLN A 122 49.84 21.90 3.31
N PRO A 123 50.40 22.64 2.34
CA PRO A 123 51.35 23.68 2.71
C PRO A 123 51.08 25.05 2.05
N GLN A 124 51.36 26.11 2.80
CA GLN A 124 51.46 27.51 2.37
C GLN A 124 52.93 27.91 2.11
N GLY A 125 53.10 28.89 1.20
CA GLY A 125 54.28 29.76 1.04
C GLY A 125 54.85 29.72 -0.39
N THR A 126 55.22 30.80 -1.10
CA THR A 126 55.16 32.25 -0.87
C THR A 126 55.64 32.93 -2.19
N VAL A 127 55.05 34.11 -2.52
CA VAL A 127 55.55 35.28 -3.31
C VAL A 127 56.22 35.08 -4.70
N ASP A 128 55.63 35.64 -5.78
CA ASP A 128 56.17 36.79 -6.54
C ASP A 128 55.31 37.21 -7.74
N SER A 129 55.17 38.51 -7.89
CA SER A 129 54.52 39.26 -8.96
C SER A 129 55.34 39.30 -10.26
N ILE A 130 54.68 39.44 -11.41
CA ILE A 130 55.07 40.26 -12.58
C ILE A 130 53.85 40.33 -13.52
N GLY A 131 53.66 41.47 -14.16
CA GLY A 131 52.41 41.85 -14.85
C GLY A 131 52.43 41.75 -16.37
N SER A 132 51.43 42.44 -16.95
CA SER A 132 51.34 42.88 -18.36
C SER A 132 51.01 41.78 -19.39
N ALA A 133 50.27 41.99 -20.48
CA ALA A 133 49.28 42.96 -20.98
C ALA A 133 48.86 42.47 -22.40
N ALA A 134 47.77 43.06 -22.91
CA ALA A 134 47.38 43.15 -24.33
C ALA A 134 46.88 41.85 -25.01
N ALA A 135 45.95 41.83 -25.96
CA ALA A 135 45.06 42.79 -26.61
C ALA A 135 44.09 41.91 -27.45
N SER A 136 42.76 42.12 -27.38
CA SER A 136 41.95 42.93 -28.31
C SER A 136 41.63 42.28 -29.67
N LEU A 137 40.32 42.20 -29.99
CA LEU A 137 39.64 42.60 -31.25
C LEU A 137 38.25 41.90 -31.30
N ARG A 138 37.13 42.52 -30.90
CA ARG A 138 36.24 43.49 -31.60
C ARG A 138 35.60 43.00 -32.91
N GLY A 139 34.27 43.05 -32.94
CA GLY A 139 33.43 43.17 -34.14
C GLY A 139 31.93 43.16 -33.82
N ALA A 140 31.29 44.34 -33.82
CA ALA A 140 29.84 44.56 -33.73
C ALA A 140 29.38 45.33 -35.01
N PRO A 141 28.19 45.95 -35.05
CA PRO A 141 26.85 45.47 -35.43
C PRO A 141 26.31 46.14 -36.72
N ASN A 142 25.10 45.81 -37.22
CA ASN A 142 24.29 46.83 -37.94
C ASN A 142 22.77 46.57 -38.04
N ASN A 143 22.03 47.68 -38.03
CA ASN A 143 20.58 47.86 -38.13
C ASN A 143 20.07 47.93 -39.60
N ASN A 144 18.77 47.65 -39.83
CA ASN A 144 17.92 48.53 -40.67
C ASN A 144 16.39 48.28 -40.54
N ARG A 145 15.62 49.33 -40.90
CA ARG A 145 14.23 49.68 -40.54
C ARG A 145 13.12 49.23 -41.53
N GLY A 146 11.91 48.97 -40.99
CA GLY A 146 10.54 49.35 -41.49
C GLY A 146 9.89 48.48 -42.59
N PRO A 147 8.53 48.48 -42.78
CA PRO A 147 7.52 49.44 -42.29
C PRO A 147 6.28 48.83 -41.57
N ARG A 148 5.40 49.74 -41.09
CA ARG A 148 4.13 49.52 -40.36
C ARG A 148 2.96 49.14 -41.29
N SER A 149 1.99 48.38 -40.76
CA SER A 149 0.57 48.48 -41.13
C SER A 149 -0.32 48.16 -39.92
N ASP A 150 -1.24 49.09 -39.62
CA ASP A 150 -2.25 49.06 -38.56
C ASP A 150 -3.44 48.11 -38.87
N SER A 151 -4.19 47.82 -37.81
CA SER A 151 -5.64 47.52 -37.71
C SER A 151 -6.05 46.09 -37.30
N GLY A 152 -6.77 46.00 -36.18
CA GLY A 152 -7.48 44.79 -35.73
C GLY A 152 -7.71 44.76 -34.22
N ALA A 153 -8.90 45.17 -33.79
CA ALA A 153 -9.31 45.31 -32.39
C ALA A 153 -9.65 43.98 -31.68
N SER A 154 -9.45 43.97 -30.35
CA SER A 154 -10.27 43.35 -29.30
C SER A 154 -10.63 41.85 -29.38
N LEU A 155 -10.12 41.07 -28.42
CA LEU A 155 -10.92 40.20 -27.53
C LEU A 155 -10.09 39.96 -26.26
N GLY A 156 -10.67 40.22 -25.09
CA GLY A 156 -9.99 40.20 -23.80
C GLY A 156 -9.46 38.82 -23.44
N ASN A 157 -8.16 38.74 -23.13
CA ASN A 157 -7.55 37.58 -22.51
C ASN A 157 -8.19 37.36 -21.13
N THR A 158 -8.99 36.30 -21.00
CA THR A 158 -9.20 35.63 -19.72
C THR A 158 -7.83 35.15 -19.22
N PRO A 159 -7.44 35.42 -17.97
CA PRO A 159 -6.21 34.84 -17.43
C PRO A 159 -6.39 33.32 -17.37
N SER A 160 -5.67 32.61 -18.23
CA SER A 160 -5.47 31.17 -18.12
C SER A 160 -4.81 30.89 -16.78
N LEU A 161 -5.45 30.09 -15.93
CA LEU A 161 -4.83 29.58 -14.72
C LEU A 161 -3.54 28.83 -15.10
N PRO A 162 -2.46 28.98 -14.30
CA PRO A 162 -1.23 28.25 -14.55
C PRO A 162 -1.50 26.74 -14.49
N PRO A 163 -0.85 25.93 -15.33
CA PRO A 163 -0.93 24.48 -15.25
C PRO A 163 -0.50 24.00 -13.85
N VAL A 164 -1.12 22.93 -13.36
CA VAL A 164 -0.91 22.34 -12.02
C VAL A 164 0.57 22.10 -11.70
N ALA A 165 1.39 21.81 -12.71
CA ALA A 165 2.83 21.66 -12.58
C ALA A 165 3.54 22.92 -12.04
N GLU A 166 3.09 24.14 -12.38
CA GLU A 166 3.67 25.39 -11.85
C GLU A 166 3.30 25.63 -10.39
N VAL A 167 2.10 25.22 -9.95
CA VAL A 167 1.68 25.34 -8.54
C VAL A 167 2.39 24.31 -7.65
N VAL A 168 2.64 23.10 -8.16
CA VAL A 168 3.42 22.06 -7.45
C VAL A 168 4.91 22.40 -7.40
N ALA A 169 5.45 23.03 -8.45
CA ALA A 169 6.85 23.46 -8.49
C ALA A 169 7.18 24.57 -7.47
N ASP A 170 6.21 25.44 -7.16
CA ASP A 170 6.39 26.52 -6.18
C ASP A 170 6.46 25.99 -4.73
N ASP A 171 5.84 24.82 -4.45
CA ASP A 171 5.72 24.24 -3.10
C ASP A 171 6.96 23.41 -2.68
N LEU A 172 7.59 22.70 -3.61
CA LEU A 172 8.86 21.98 -3.34
C LEU A 172 10.05 22.92 -3.06
N SER A 173 9.95 24.20 -3.45
CA SER A 173 11.01 25.19 -3.22
C SER A 173 11.31 25.44 -1.73
N ARG A 174 10.34 25.16 -0.85
CA ARG A 174 10.46 25.26 0.61
C ARG A 174 10.94 23.98 1.28
N ILE A 175 10.88 22.85 0.58
CA ILE A 175 11.30 21.56 1.12
C ILE A 175 12.82 21.50 1.13
N ARG A 176 13.41 21.38 2.32
CA ARG A 176 14.85 21.26 2.52
C ARG A 176 15.30 19.81 2.65
N PHE A 177 14.42 18.93 3.13
CA PHE A 177 14.71 17.51 3.32
C PHE A 177 13.57 16.64 2.83
N CYS A 178 13.92 15.47 2.29
CA CYS A 178 12.98 14.39 2.03
C CYS A 178 13.35 13.17 2.86
N VAL A 179 12.34 12.57 3.49
CA VAL A 179 12.45 11.38 4.35
C VAL A 179 11.60 10.27 3.76
N GLY A 180 12.23 9.21 3.27
CA GLY A 180 11.56 7.96 2.90
C GLY A 180 11.41 7.07 4.12
N LEU A 181 10.17 6.78 4.53
CA LEU A 181 9.85 6.06 5.76
C LEU A 181 9.10 4.76 5.43
N ASP A 182 9.67 3.64 5.87
CA ASP A 182 9.01 2.34 5.88
C ASP A 182 8.63 1.98 7.32
N PHE A 183 7.35 2.14 7.63
CA PHE A 183 6.74 1.56 8.81
C PHE A 183 6.40 0.10 8.51
N GLY A 184 7.40 -0.78 8.50
CA GLY A 184 7.22 -2.19 8.16
C GLY A 184 6.52 -3.03 9.25
N THR A 185 6.12 -4.25 8.92
CA THR A 185 5.42 -5.14 9.86
C THR A 185 6.34 -5.66 10.99
N THR A 186 7.57 -6.02 10.63
CA THR A 186 8.56 -6.62 11.56
C THR A 186 9.71 -5.67 11.87
N TYR A 187 10.12 -4.87 10.89
CA TYR A 187 11.18 -3.88 11.01
C TYR A 187 10.77 -2.60 10.30
N SER A 188 11.11 -1.47 10.87
CA SER A 188 10.89 -0.14 10.31
C SER A 188 12.20 0.62 10.16
N GLY A 189 12.24 1.61 9.28
CA GLY A 189 13.39 2.47 9.12
C GLY A 189 13.11 3.66 8.22
N PHE A 190 14.09 4.54 8.08
CA PHE A 190 13.99 5.68 7.19
C PHE A 190 15.29 5.93 6.43
N ALA A 191 15.17 6.62 5.29
CA ALA A 191 16.27 7.25 4.57
C ALA A 191 16.03 8.75 4.48
N ILE A 192 17.07 9.56 4.63
CA ILE A 192 17.01 11.02 4.57
C ILE A 192 17.87 11.51 3.42
N VAL A 193 17.39 12.49 2.66
CA VAL A 193 18.21 13.27 1.74
C VAL A 193 17.97 14.76 1.97
N GLN A 194 19.04 15.54 1.90
CA GLN A 194 18.93 16.99 1.74
C GLN A 194 18.57 17.29 0.29
N MET A 195 17.52 18.07 0.07
CA MET A 195 17.05 18.42 -1.26
C MET A 195 18.14 19.18 -2.03
N GLN A 196 18.38 18.76 -3.27
CA GLN A 196 19.35 19.37 -4.17
C GLN A 196 18.64 19.84 -5.45
N LYS A 197 19.23 20.83 -6.13
CA LYS A 197 18.71 21.31 -7.42
C LYS A 197 18.73 20.25 -8.52
N ASP A 198 19.64 19.27 -8.41
CA ASP A 198 19.81 18.19 -9.37
C ASP A 198 19.41 16.85 -8.73
N PRO A 199 18.24 16.29 -9.06
CA PRO A 199 17.75 15.03 -8.50
C PRO A 199 18.66 13.83 -8.79
N SER A 200 19.47 13.87 -9.85
CA SER A 200 20.39 12.77 -10.19
C SER A 200 21.53 12.59 -9.18
N LYS A 201 21.80 13.61 -8.35
CA LYS A 201 22.84 13.62 -7.33
C LYS A 201 22.34 13.22 -5.94
N LEU A 202 21.06 12.86 -5.82
CA LEU A 202 20.47 12.46 -4.54
C LEU A 202 21.11 11.16 -4.06
N GLN A 203 21.60 11.20 -2.82
CA GLN A 203 22.18 10.06 -2.12
C GLN A 203 21.42 9.90 -0.80
N PRO A 204 20.31 9.13 -0.78
CA PRO A 204 19.56 8.89 0.43
C PRO A 204 20.41 8.14 1.46
N VAL A 205 20.54 8.70 2.65
CA VAL A 205 21.32 8.11 3.74
C VAL A 205 20.39 7.45 4.75
N THR A 206 20.74 6.25 5.15
CA THR A 206 20.04 5.49 6.21
C THR A 206 20.88 5.50 7.48
N PRO A 207 20.27 5.49 8.68
CA PRO A 207 21.01 5.28 9.92
C PRO A 207 21.83 3.98 9.88
N LEU A 208 23.12 4.08 10.25
CA LEU A 208 24.01 2.92 10.37
C LEU A 208 23.88 2.21 11.71
N THR A 209 23.40 2.92 12.72
CA THR A 209 23.14 2.42 14.07
C THR A 209 21.80 2.94 14.55
N TRP A 210 21.14 2.15 15.39
CA TRP A 210 19.86 2.46 16.03
C TRP A 210 20.00 2.48 17.54
N PRO A 211 19.12 3.19 18.27
CA PRO A 211 19.13 3.19 19.73
C PRO A 211 19.07 1.77 20.29
N GLU A 212 19.96 1.48 21.23
CA GLU A 212 20.10 0.17 21.89
C GLU A 212 20.29 -1.04 20.95
N GLN A 213 20.74 -0.83 19.72
CA GLN A 213 21.07 -1.92 18.81
C GLN A 213 22.17 -2.82 19.40
N PRO A 214 22.00 -4.16 19.42
CA PRO A 214 23.06 -5.06 19.89
C PRO A 214 24.34 -4.95 19.02
N PRO A 215 25.55 -5.03 19.59
CA PRO A 215 26.80 -4.86 18.84
C PRO A 215 27.01 -5.86 17.69
N ASN A 216 26.41 -7.04 17.79
CA ASN A 216 26.48 -8.11 16.78
C ASN A 216 25.35 -8.06 15.75
N VAL A 217 24.39 -7.14 15.90
CA VAL A 217 23.32 -6.92 14.92
C VAL A 217 23.75 -5.78 14.02
N VAL A 218 24.18 -6.11 12.81
CA VAL A 218 24.37 -5.12 11.75
C VAL A 218 23.02 -4.96 11.04
N GLY A 219 22.45 -3.76 11.09
CA GLY A 219 21.09 -3.53 10.63
C GLY A 219 20.80 -2.05 10.44
N VAL A 220 20.18 -1.76 9.31
CA VAL A 220 19.76 -0.44 8.81
C VAL A 220 18.30 -0.12 9.14
N LYS A 221 17.64 -1.02 9.88
CA LYS A 221 16.27 -0.90 10.39
C LYS A 221 16.21 -1.30 11.86
N THR A 222 15.19 -0.83 12.55
CA THR A 222 14.87 -1.19 13.95
C THR A 222 13.61 -2.07 14.00
N PRO A 223 13.48 -3.01 14.95
CA PRO A 223 12.29 -3.83 15.10
C PRO A 223 11.01 -2.99 15.29
N THR A 224 9.89 -3.42 14.70
CA THR A 224 8.58 -2.81 14.88
C THR A 224 7.90 -3.38 16.13
N ILE A 225 8.49 -3.06 17.28
CA ILE A 225 8.10 -3.57 18.59
C ILE A 225 7.92 -2.40 19.55
N SER A 226 6.83 -2.41 20.30
CA SER A 226 6.56 -1.47 21.40
C SER A 226 6.27 -2.24 22.68
N CYS A 227 6.81 -1.77 23.80
CA CYS A 227 6.53 -2.29 25.13
C CYS A 227 5.79 -1.25 25.95
N TYR A 228 4.66 -1.64 26.54
CA TYR A 228 3.82 -0.78 27.37
C TYR A 228 3.77 -1.28 28.81
N SER A 229 3.77 -0.37 29.77
CA SER A 229 3.55 -0.69 31.19
C SER A 229 2.18 -1.32 31.40
N LYS A 230 2.12 -2.48 32.08
CA LYS A 230 0.86 -3.11 32.49
C LYS A 230 0.10 -2.33 33.57
N ALA A 231 0.77 -1.39 34.24
CA ALA A 231 0.17 -0.66 35.37
C ALA A 231 -0.63 0.56 34.93
N ASP A 232 -0.15 1.27 33.90
CA ASP A 232 -0.70 2.57 33.48
C ASP A 232 -0.79 2.73 31.95
N HIS A 233 -0.43 1.70 31.18
CA HIS A 233 -0.51 1.67 29.72
C HIS A 233 0.33 2.77 29.02
N THR A 234 1.40 3.23 29.67
CA THR A 234 2.37 4.15 29.08
C THR A 234 3.43 3.39 28.26
N LEU A 235 3.93 4.01 27.18
CA LEU A 235 5.03 3.46 26.39
C LEU A 235 6.31 3.44 27.24
N ASP A 236 6.86 2.26 27.50
CA ASP A 236 8.13 2.08 28.22
C ASP A 236 9.33 2.09 27.26
N SER A 237 9.20 1.41 26.11
CA SER A 237 10.29 1.26 25.16
C SER A 237 9.80 0.88 23.77
N TRP A 238 10.65 1.11 22.77
CA TRP A 238 10.39 0.78 21.36
C TRP A 238 11.65 0.17 20.72
N GLY A 239 11.50 -0.41 19.53
CA GLY A 239 12.64 -0.86 18.73
C GLY A 239 13.47 -1.95 19.40
N PHE A 240 14.81 -1.84 19.28
CA PHE A 240 15.73 -2.78 19.93
C PHE A 240 15.66 -2.76 21.45
N ALA A 241 15.32 -1.63 22.07
CA ALA A 241 15.10 -1.55 23.52
C ALA A 241 13.93 -2.45 23.93
N ALA A 242 12.78 -2.31 23.25
CA ALA A 242 11.60 -3.14 23.49
C ALA A 242 11.86 -4.63 23.23
N MET A 243 12.67 -4.96 22.21
CA MET A 243 13.02 -6.35 21.88
C MET A 243 13.70 -7.08 23.04
N LYS A 244 14.52 -6.39 23.85
CA LYS A 244 15.29 -6.97 24.96
C LYS A 244 14.51 -7.07 26.27
N LYS A 245 13.42 -6.32 26.41
CA LYS A 245 12.70 -6.19 27.68
C LYS A 245 12.02 -7.50 28.08
N ASN A 246 11.96 -7.73 29.39
CA ASN A 246 11.13 -8.78 29.94
C ASN A 246 9.65 -8.35 29.91
N THR A 247 8.76 -9.32 29.72
CA THR A 247 7.32 -9.09 29.60
C THR A 247 6.58 -9.22 30.93
N MET A 248 7.30 -9.31 32.07
CA MET A 248 6.68 -9.49 33.38
C MET A 248 5.72 -8.35 33.71
N LYS A 249 6.23 -7.11 33.61
CA LYS A 249 5.50 -5.87 33.89
C LYS A 249 5.09 -5.11 32.63
N LEU A 250 5.36 -5.67 31.46
CA LEU A 250 5.19 -5.01 30.17
C LEU A 250 4.33 -5.83 29.21
N HIS A 251 3.46 -5.16 28.47
CA HIS A 251 2.83 -5.68 27.27
C HIS A 251 3.77 -5.45 26.09
N LYS A 252 4.33 -6.53 25.52
CA LYS A 252 5.14 -6.47 24.30
C LYS A 252 4.22 -6.66 23.09
N ILE A 253 4.22 -5.70 22.18
CA ILE A 253 3.36 -5.67 21.02
C ILE A 253 4.22 -5.66 19.77
N GLU A 254 4.01 -6.63 18.90
CA GLU A 254 4.71 -6.81 17.61
C GLU A 254 3.67 -6.81 16.48
N ARG A 255 4.08 -6.53 15.23
CA ARG A 255 3.20 -6.65 14.04
C ARG A 255 1.95 -5.76 14.05
N VAL A 256 1.94 -4.68 14.83
CA VAL A 256 0.77 -3.78 14.96
C VAL A 256 0.35 -3.12 13.63
N LYS A 257 1.26 -3.01 12.65
CA LYS A 257 0.96 -2.55 11.28
C LYS A 257 -0.21 -3.33 10.67
N LEU A 258 -0.31 -4.63 10.93
CA LEU A 258 -1.34 -5.51 10.39
C LEU A 258 -2.76 -5.18 10.89
N CYS A 259 -2.88 -4.37 11.94
CA CYS A 259 -4.17 -3.87 12.42
C CYS A 259 -4.72 -2.70 11.58
N LEU A 260 -3.92 -2.10 10.69
CA LEU A 260 -4.36 -0.99 9.82
C LEU A 260 -5.29 -1.46 8.71
N GLU A 261 -5.10 -2.67 8.18
CA GLU A 261 -5.86 -3.20 7.06
C GLU A 261 -6.89 -4.23 7.54
N PRO A 262 -8.20 -3.92 7.45
CA PRO A 262 -9.26 -4.79 7.95
C PRO A 262 -9.25 -6.20 7.34
N SER A 263 -8.88 -6.31 6.06
CA SER A 263 -8.84 -7.59 5.34
C SER A 263 -7.68 -8.52 5.76
N THR A 264 -6.76 -8.04 6.60
CA THR A 264 -5.67 -8.87 7.13
C THR A 264 -6.25 -10.04 7.95
N PRO A 265 -5.81 -11.29 7.74
CA PRO A 265 -6.24 -12.43 8.55
C PRO A 265 -5.95 -12.27 10.04
N ASP A 266 -6.90 -12.62 10.90
CA ASP A 266 -6.79 -12.38 12.34
C ASP A 266 -5.65 -13.15 13.01
N PHE A 267 -5.28 -14.33 12.49
CA PHE A 267 -4.17 -15.12 13.02
C PHE A 267 -2.79 -14.44 12.81
N LEU A 268 -2.70 -13.43 11.95
CA LEU A 268 -1.48 -12.63 11.76
C LEU A 268 -1.45 -11.38 12.64
N LYS A 269 -2.63 -10.88 13.05
CA LYS A 269 -2.74 -9.67 13.87
C LYS A 269 -2.27 -9.96 15.30
N PRO A 270 -1.60 -9.00 15.96
CA PRO A 270 -1.33 -9.13 17.38
C PRO A 270 -2.62 -9.03 18.21
N ILE A 271 -2.60 -9.67 19.37
CA ILE A 271 -3.60 -9.41 20.41
C ILE A 271 -3.26 -8.06 21.05
N ILE A 272 -4.21 -7.13 21.01
CA ILE A 272 -4.09 -5.83 21.68
C ILE A 272 -4.65 -5.95 23.09
N PRO A 273 -3.87 -5.66 24.16
CA PRO A 273 -4.36 -5.69 25.53
C PRO A 273 -5.52 -4.72 25.77
N GLU A 274 -6.39 -5.06 26.73
CA GLU A 274 -7.48 -4.18 27.15
C GLU A 274 -6.94 -2.82 27.64
N GLY A 275 -7.56 -1.73 27.20
CA GLY A 275 -7.12 -0.36 27.52
C GLY A 275 -6.04 0.21 26.60
N LEU A 276 -5.50 -0.60 25.67
CA LEU A 276 -4.69 -0.12 24.54
C LEU A 276 -5.50 -0.19 23.24
N ASN A 277 -5.09 0.57 22.24
CA ASN A 277 -5.63 0.46 20.87
C ASN A 277 -4.52 0.56 19.84
N ALA A 278 -4.71 -0.12 18.70
CA ALA A 278 -3.67 -0.24 17.68
C ALA A 278 -3.25 1.12 17.10
N ASP A 279 -4.18 2.06 16.88
CA ASP A 279 -3.88 3.35 16.27
C ASP A 279 -2.98 4.22 17.16
N ASP A 280 -3.19 4.20 18.48
CA ASP A 280 -2.32 4.89 19.43
C ASP A 280 -0.95 4.21 19.55
N ILE A 281 -0.88 2.88 19.47
CA ILE A 281 0.41 2.16 19.44
C ILE A 281 1.22 2.52 18.19
N ILE A 282 0.55 2.63 17.04
CA ILE A 282 1.18 3.05 15.78
C ILE A 282 1.65 4.50 15.89
N ARG A 283 0.82 5.40 16.42
CA ARG A 283 1.19 6.81 16.68
C ARG A 283 2.45 6.88 17.55
N ASP A 284 2.48 6.18 18.66
CA ASP A 284 3.61 6.22 19.60
C ASP A 284 4.90 5.71 18.96
N TYR A 285 4.82 4.62 18.21
CA TYR A 285 5.98 4.09 17.49
C TYR A 285 6.49 5.06 16.41
N LEU A 286 5.58 5.68 15.65
CA LEU A 286 5.94 6.70 14.66
C LEU A 286 6.54 7.95 15.30
N HIS A 287 6.07 8.34 16.49
CA HIS A 287 6.60 9.47 17.24
C HIS A 287 8.07 9.23 17.61
N GLU A 288 8.37 8.03 18.12
CA GLU A 288 9.74 7.64 18.46
C GLU A 288 10.67 7.56 17.23
N ILE A 289 10.15 7.08 16.10
CA ILE A 289 10.89 7.13 14.82
C ILE A 289 11.17 8.56 14.39
N ASP A 290 10.18 9.45 14.45
CA ASP A 290 10.34 10.85 14.07
C ASP A 290 11.34 11.58 14.96
N ARG A 291 11.26 11.36 16.28
CA ARG A 291 12.27 11.84 17.24
C ARG A 291 13.67 11.41 16.82
N TYR A 292 13.87 10.12 16.53
CA TYR A 292 15.17 9.61 16.08
C TYR A 292 15.60 10.13 14.70
N CYS A 293 14.64 10.41 13.81
CA CYS A 293 14.89 11.07 12.53
C CYS A 293 15.42 12.49 12.74
N MET A 294 14.83 13.27 13.64
CA MET A 294 15.29 14.63 13.97
C MET A 294 16.68 14.61 14.62
N GLU A 295 16.94 13.67 15.54
CA GLU A 295 18.29 13.46 16.12
C GLU A 295 19.33 13.10 15.04
N THR A 296 18.92 12.32 14.04
CA THR A 296 19.79 11.96 12.92
C THR A 296 20.08 13.18 12.04
N LEU A 297 19.11 14.07 11.81
CA LEU A 297 19.34 15.35 11.13
C LEU A 297 20.35 16.22 11.88
N GLU A 298 20.21 16.36 13.20
CA GLU A 298 21.14 17.15 14.02
C GLU A 298 22.55 16.55 13.98
N ARG A 299 22.67 15.22 14.11
CA ARG A 299 23.97 14.54 14.08
C ARG A 299 24.67 14.63 12.72
N MET A 300 23.92 14.56 11.62
CA MET A 300 24.50 14.48 10.28
C MET A 300 24.70 15.85 9.62
N TRP A 301 23.78 16.80 9.86
CA TRP A 301 23.78 18.11 9.22
C TRP A 301 23.84 19.30 10.19
N GLY A 302 23.83 19.07 11.51
CA GLY A 302 23.84 20.14 12.51
C GLY A 302 22.54 20.95 12.56
N ILE A 303 21.44 20.40 12.02
CA ILE A 303 20.13 21.04 11.95
C ILE A 303 19.25 20.47 13.05
N SER A 304 18.91 21.29 14.05
CA SER A 304 18.12 20.88 15.20
C SER A 304 16.68 21.39 15.11
N TYR A 305 15.72 20.47 15.19
CA TYR A 305 14.30 20.82 15.26
C TYR A 305 13.99 21.60 16.55
N ASP A 306 14.56 21.19 17.69
CA ASP A 306 14.31 21.81 19.00
C ASP A 306 14.87 23.23 19.12
N LYS A 307 15.92 23.56 18.35
CA LYS A 307 16.48 24.93 18.27
C LYS A 307 15.79 25.80 17.22
N GLY A 308 14.85 25.25 16.46
CA GLY A 308 14.14 25.96 15.40
C GLY A 308 14.92 26.13 14.09
N ASP A 309 15.94 25.31 13.84
CA ASP A 309 16.73 25.36 12.59
C ASP A 309 15.96 24.81 11.38
N ILE A 310 14.91 24.04 11.63
CA ILE A 310 14.03 23.44 10.64
C ILE A 310 12.59 23.29 11.15
N ASP A 311 11.65 23.47 10.24
CA ASP A 311 10.23 23.26 10.44
C ASP A 311 9.76 21.92 9.84
N LYS A 312 8.69 21.32 10.37
CA LYS A 312 8.05 20.15 9.74
C LYS A 312 7.52 20.46 8.34
N ASP A 313 7.14 21.71 8.07
CA ASP A 313 6.73 22.16 6.74
C ASP A 313 7.90 22.28 5.74
N GLU A 314 9.16 22.16 6.21
CA GLU A 314 10.35 22.09 5.36
C GLU A 314 10.82 20.64 5.11
N ILE A 315 10.06 19.64 5.59
CA ILE A 315 10.37 18.21 5.45
C ILE A 315 9.25 17.50 4.69
N MET A 316 9.60 16.85 3.57
CA MET A 316 8.70 15.97 2.81
C MET A 316 8.86 14.51 3.28
N TYR A 317 7.79 13.92 3.81
CA TYR A 317 7.74 12.49 4.16
C TYR A 317 7.13 11.67 3.03
N CYS A 318 7.83 10.60 2.64
CA CYS A 318 7.31 9.56 1.76
C CYS A 318 7.08 8.29 2.56
N LEU A 319 5.84 8.03 2.94
CA LEU A 319 5.45 6.84 3.69
C LEU A 319 5.12 5.69 2.74
N THR A 320 5.71 4.52 2.99
CA THR A 320 5.47 3.34 2.14
C THR A 320 4.34 2.47 2.67
N VAL A 321 3.53 1.92 1.75
CA VAL A 321 2.36 1.10 2.04
C VAL A 321 2.24 -0.09 1.07
N PRO A 322 1.68 -1.24 1.49
CA PRO A 322 1.39 -2.37 0.60
C PRO A 322 0.42 -2.02 -0.54
N VAL A 323 0.49 -2.75 -1.66
CA VAL A 323 -0.28 -2.40 -2.88
C VAL A 323 -1.79 -2.61 -2.75
N ASN A 324 -2.21 -3.48 -1.83
CA ASN A 324 -3.59 -3.87 -1.63
C ASN A 324 -4.29 -3.17 -0.45
N TRP A 325 -3.66 -2.16 0.15
CA TRP A 325 -4.26 -1.44 1.26
C TRP A 325 -5.43 -0.55 0.84
N SER A 326 -6.44 -0.53 1.70
CA SER A 326 -7.64 0.27 1.50
C SER A 326 -7.36 1.77 1.73
N PRO A 327 -8.15 2.67 1.13
CA PRO A 327 -8.08 4.10 1.45
C PRO A 327 -8.30 4.41 2.94
N GLU A 328 -9.09 3.58 3.63
CA GLU A 328 -9.27 3.68 5.08
C GLU A 328 -7.94 3.46 5.82
N SER A 329 -7.17 2.44 5.43
CA SER A 329 -5.85 2.15 6.02
C SER A 329 -4.85 3.28 5.78
N HIS A 330 -4.83 3.87 4.58
CA HIS A 330 -4.00 5.06 4.31
C HIS A 330 -4.39 6.24 5.21
N GLN A 331 -5.69 6.51 5.37
CA GLN A 331 -6.17 7.59 6.24
C GLN A 331 -5.79 7.35 7.71
N ARG A 332 -5.95 6.11 8.20
CA ARG A 332 -5.56 5.74 9.58
C ARG A 332 -4.06 5.97 9.80
N LEU A 333 -3.21 5.56 8.85
CA LEU A 333 -1.77 5.77 8.94
C LEU A 333 -1.40 7.26 8.86
N ARG A 334 -2.01 8.04 7.96
CA ARG A 334 -1.82 9.50 7.88
C ARG A 334 -2.19 10.19 9.19
N ARG A 335 -3.32 9.81 9.79
CA ARG A 335 -3.74 10.33 11.10
C ARG A 335 -2.76 9.97 12.19
N ALA A 336 -2.25 8.74 12.21
CA ALA A 336 -1.22 8.33 13.17
C ALA A 336 0.07 9.15 12.99
N ALA A 337 0.54 9.35 11.76
CA ALA A 337 1.70 10.18 11.45
C ALA A 337 1.53 11.64 11.90
N TYR A 338 0.35 12.22 11.64
CA TYR A 338 0.01 13.56 12.14
C TYR A 338 0.02 13.63 13.67
N ARG A 339 -0.68 12.72 14.35
CA ARG A 339 -0.73 12.67 15.82
C ARG A 339 0.62 12.37 16.46
N ALA A 340 1.53 11.75 15.71
CA ALA A 340 2.90 11.48 16.10
C ALA A 340 3.84 12.70 15.94
N GLY A 341 3.37 13.77 15.31
CA GLY A 341 4.15 15.00 15.13
C GLY A 341 4.96 15.07 13.84
N LEU A 342 4.83 14.10 12.92
CA LEU A 342 5.51 14.16 11.61
C LEU A 342 5.01 15.34 10.76
N LEU A 343 3.76 15.77 10.98
CA LEU A 343 3.08 16.81 10.21
C LEU A 343 2.46 17.88 11.11
N ARG A 344 2.38 19.13 10.63
CA ARG A 344 1.62 20.20 11.30
C ARG A 344 0.10 20.06 11.20
N HIS A 345 -0.37 19.43 10.12
CA HIS A 345 -1.79 19.21 9.85
C HIS A 345 -1.98 17.83 9.23
N GLU A 346 -3.08 17.13 9.57
CA GLU A 346 -3.38 15.78 9.03
C GLU A 346 -3.37 15.75 7.50
N ARG A 347 -3.80 16.84 6.87
CA ARG A 347 -3.89 17.01 5.41
C ARG A 347 -2.68 17.73 4.80
N SER A 348 -1.54 17.76 5.49
CA SER A 348 -0.33 18.39 4.94
C SER A 348 0.07 17.72 3.61
N PRO A 349 0.36 18.50 2.54
CA PRO A 349 0.85 17.98 1.27
C PRO A 349 2.28 17.43 1.39
N ASN A 350 2.97 17.74 2.48
CA ASN A 350 4.32 17.26 2.78
C ASN A 350 4.37 15.80 3.25
N LEU A 351 3.26 15.07 3.17
CA LEU A 351 3.24 13.63 3.27
C LEU A 351 2.66 13.07 1.99
N VAL A 352 3.46 12.28 1.30
CA VAL A 352 3.02 11.46 0.17
C VAL A 352 3.14 9.99 0.52
N PHE A 353 2.23 9.19 -0.02
CA PHE A 353 2.33 7.74 0.06
C PHE A 353 2.95 7.18 -1.22
N CYS A 354 3.72 6.10 -1.07
CA CYS A 354 4.29 5.33 -2.17
C CYS A 354 4.03 3.84 -1.92
N TYR A 355 3.74 3.07 -2.97
CA TYR A 355 3.62 1.62 -2.76
C TYR A 355 5.01 1.03 -2.48
N GLU A 356 5.10 0.11 -1.54
CA GLU A 356 6.35 -0.57 -1.16
C GLU A 356 7.14 -1.13 -2.37
N PRO A 357 6.54 -1.92 -3.30
CA PRO A 357 7.28 -2.46 -4.44
C PRO A 357 7.60 -1.39 -5.50
N GLU A 358 6.85 -0.30 -5.54
CA GLU A 358 7.14 0.86 -6.40
C GLU A 358 8.35 1.63 -5.88
N ALA A 359 8.40 1.93 -4.57
CA ALA A 359 9.58 2.48 -3.94
C ALA A 359 10.79 1.58 -4.22
N ALA A 360 10.68 0.28 -3.94
CA ALA A 360 11.78 -0.65 -4.17
C ALA A 360 12.23 -0.71 -5.64
N SER A 361 11.32 -0.53 -6.61
CA SER A 361 11.67 -0.44 -8.03
C SER A 361 12.55 0.76 -8.35
N MET A 362 12.30 1.93 -7.74
CA MET A 362 13.16 3.09 -7.87
C MET A 362 14.55 2.83 -7.31
N ALA A 363 14.66 2.17 -6.16
CA ALA A 363 15.96 1.78 -5.63
C ALA A 363 16.72 0.82 -6.57
N CYS A 364 16.03 -0.12 -7.22
CA CYS A 364 16.65 -1.00 -8.20
C CYS A 364 17.15 -0.25 -9.43
N VAL A 365 16.42 0.76 -9.90
CA VAL A 365 16.80 1.57 -11.07
C VAL A 365 17.99 2.49 -10.77
N TYR A 366 18.07 3.05 -9.56
CA TYR A 366 19.18 3.90 -9.13
C TYR A 366 20.38 3.12 -8.58
N ASP A 367 20.29 1.79 -8.47
CA ASP A 367 21.40 0.98 -8.00
C ASP A 367 22.52 0.95 -9.06
N PRO A 368 23.76 1.32 -8.72
CA PRO A 368 24.85 1.43 -9.69
C PRO A 368 25.27 0.10 -10.33
N ASP A 369 24.97 -1.03 -9.68
CA ASP A 369 25.27 -2.36 -10.20
C ASP A 369 24.16 -2.88 -11.13
N VAL A 370 23.02 -2.18 -11.17
CA VAL A 370 21.88 -2.50 -12.02
C VAL A 370 21.90 -1.65 -13.27
N LYS A 371 22.07 -2.31 -14.42
CA LYS A 371 21.98 -1.69 -15.75
C LYS A 371 20.70 -2.13 -16.43
N LEU A 372 19.69 -1.27 -16.39
CA LEU A 372 18.43 -1.42 -17.14
C LEU A 372 18.45 -0.45 -18.33
N ALA A 373 18.05 -0.93 -19.50
CA ALA A 373 17.91 -0.08 -20.68
C ALA A 373 16.54 0.63 -20.65
N PRO A 374 16.43 1.85 -21.21
CA PRO A 374 15.12 2.41 -21.52
C PRO A 374 14.31 1.43 -22.38
N GLY A 375 13.04 1.23 -22.02
CA GLY A 375 12.14 0.25 -22.61
C GLY A 375 12.15 -1.12 -21.93
N SER A 376 13.06 -1.40 -21.00
CA SER A 376 13.12 -2.68 -20.29
C SER A 376 11.91 -2.90 -19.40
N ASP A 377 11.26 -4.06 -19.54
CA ASP A 377 10.21 -4.54 -18.67
C ASP A 377 10.79 -5.39 -17.54
N PHE A 378 10.39 -5.10 -16.30
CA PHE A 378 10.84 -5.84 -15.14
C PHE A 378 9.74 -5.98 -14.08
N LEU A 379 9.94 -6.92 -13.17
CA LEU A 379 9.08 -7.15 -12.02
C LEU A 379 9.88 -6.93 -10.74
N VAL A 380 9.32 -6.20 -9.79
CA VAL A 380 9.80 -6.18 -8.41
C VAL A 380 8.86 -7.01 -7.55
N VAL A 381 9.43 -7.89 -6.75
CA VAL A 381 8.75 -8.72 -5.76
C VAL A 381 9.28 -8.31 -4.40
N ASP A 382 8.55 -7.45 -3.71
CA ASP A 382 8.89 -7.07 -2.33
C ASP A 382 8.40 -8.13 -1.37
N CYS A 383 9.34 -8.92 -0.86
CA CYS A 383 9.08 -9.96 0.12
C CYS A 383 9.37 -9.41 1.52
N GLY A 384 8.31 -8.89 2.15
CA GLY A 384 8.35 -8.28 3.47
C GLY A 384 8.12 -9.26 4.62
N GLY A 385 7.96 -8.69 5.83
CA GLY A 385 7.69 -9.46 7.04
C GLY A 385 6.25 -9.98 7.10
N GLY A 386 5.26 -9.17 6.73
CA GLY A 386 3.83 -9.53 6.81
C GLY A 386 3.12 -9.60 5.46
N THR A 387 3.68 -8.96 4.43
CA THR A 387 3.10 -8.88 3.09
C THR A 387 4.14 -9.22 2.04
N VAL A 388 3.67 -9.67 0.90
CA VAL A 388 4.43 -9.73 -0.35
C VAL A 388 3.68 -8.91 -1.38
N ASP A 389 4.37 -7.99 -2.04
CA ASP A 389 3.78 -7.01 -2.95
C ASP A 389 4.58 -6.95 -4.26
N LEU A 390 3.88 -6.91 -5.39
CA LEU A 390 4.46 -7.01 -6.73
C LEU A 390 4.20 -5.72 -7.52
N PHE A 391 5.23 -5.26 -8.23
CA PHE A 391 5.12 -4.14 -9.15
C PHE A 391 5.80 -4.48 -10.47
N GLN A 392 4.99 -4.61 -11.53
CA GLN A 392 5.46 -4.93 -12.87
C GLN A 392 5.44 -3.67 -13.73
N CYS A 393 6.60 -3.25 -14.20
CA CYS A 393 6.76 -1.94 -14.82
C CYS A 393 7.77 -1.95 -15.97
N ARG A 394 7.72 -0.87 -16.75
CA ARG A 394 8.67 -0.55 -17.81
C ARG A 394 9.48 0.67 -17.41
N LEU A 395 10.79 0.59 -17.59
CA LEU A 395 11.67 1.75 -17.50
C LEU A 395 11.50 2.64 -18.75
N GLY A 396 11.13 3.89 -18.55
CA GLY A 396 11.14 4.95 -19.54
C GLY A 396 12.13 6.06 -19.17
N ALA A 397 12.13 7.12 -19.96
CA ALA A 397 12.85 8.35 -19.68
C ALA A 397 11.85 9.51 -19.66
N ALA A 398 12.01 10.40 -18.68
CA ALA A 398 11.23 11.63 -18.59
C ALA A 398 11.43 12.49 -19.84
N ALA A 399 10.34 13.09 -20.33
CA ALA A 399 10.38 13.88 -21.55
C ALA A 399 11.39 15.04 -21.43
N GLY A 400 12.43 15.02 -22.28
CA GLY A 400 13.46 16.06 -22.29
C GLY A 400 14.53 15.94 -21.20
N THR A 401 14.60 14.82 -20.47
CA THR A 401 15.66 14.55 -19.47
C THR A 401 16.12 13.09 -19.52
N ASP A 402 17.27 12.79 -18.89
CA ASP A 402 17.74 11.41 -18.69
C ASP A 402 17.23 10.79 -17.37
N ALA A 403 16.29 11.44 -16.67
CA ALA A 403 15.75 10.93 -15.43
C ALA A 403 14.87 9.70 -15.68
N PRO A 404 15.01 8.62 -14.87
CA PRO A 404 14.21 7.43 -15.03
C PRO A 404 12.76 7.67 -14.65
N GLU A 405 11.85 7.18 -15.48
CA GLU A 405 10.41 7.13 -15.17
C GLU A 405 9.89 5.71 -15.30
N LEU A 406 8.98 5.29 -14.44
CA LEU A 406 8.36 3.98 -14.52
C LEU A 406 6.91 4.07 -14.99
N VAL A 407 6.56 3.17 -15.90
CA VAL A 407 5.18 2.93 -16.34
C VAL A 407 4.75 1.58 -15.81
N GLU A 408 3.71 1.55 -15.00
CA GLU A 408 3.13 0.28 -14.56
C GLU A 408 2.45 -0.43 -15.73
N LEU A 409 2.81 -1.69 -15.95
CA LEU A 409 2.32 -2.47 -17.09
C LEU A 409 0.98 -3.12 -16.80
N SER A 410 0.81 -3.63 -15.58
CA SER A 410 -0.33 -4.41 -15.12
C SER A 410 -0.59 -4.09 -13.66
N MET A 411 -1.84 -4.24 -13.18
CA MET A 411 -2.14 -3.96 -11.77
C MET A 411 -1.26 -4.80 -10.85
N GLY A 412 -0.48 -4.14 -9.98
CA GLY A 412 0.28 -4.79 -8.93
C GLY A 412 -0.60 -5.66 -8.04
N GLN A 413 -0.05 -6.81 -7.66
CA GLN A 413 -0.71 -7.79 -6.80
C GLN A 413 0.03 -7.91 -5.47
N GLY A 414 -0.67 -8.33 -4.44
CA GLY A 414 -0.08 -8.53 -3.12
C GLY A 414 -0.85 -9.57 -2.30
N GLY A 415 -0.28 -9.98 -1.17
CA GLY A 415 -0.90 -10.92 -0.27
C GLY A 415 -0.33 -10.89 1.14
N PHE A 416 -1.13 -11.38 2.09
CA PHE A 416 -0.77 -11.47 3.52
C PHE A 416 0.04 -12.74 3.81
N PHE A 417 1.10 -12.96 3.04
CA PHE A 417 2.04 -14.05 3.23
C PHE A 417 3.47 -13.50 3.17
N GLY A 418 4.16 -13.52 4.31
CA GLY A 418 5.55 -13.07 4.45
C GLY A 418 6.31 -13.91 5.48
N ALA A 419 7.46 -13.41 5.94
CA ALA A 419 8.27 -14.13 6.94
C ALA A 419 7.51 -14.45 8.25
N ALA A 420 6.52 -13.64 8.63
CA ALA A 420 5.67 -13.88 9.79
C ALA A 420 4.82 -15.14 9.66
N ASN A 421 4.46 -15.56 8.45
CA ASN A 421 3.72 -16.80 8.22
C ASN A 421 4.60 -18.03 8.49
N VAL A 422 5.91 -17.92 8.21
CA VAL A 422 6.90 -18.95 8.58
C VAL A 422 7.02 -19.03 10.12
N ASP A 423 7.00 -17.88 10.81
CA ASP A 423 6.94 -17.87 12.29
C ASP A 423 5.67 -18.52 12.82
N VAL A 424 4.52 -18.28 12.19
CA VAL A 424 3.25 -18.92 12.56
C VAL A 424 3.34 -20.44 12.38
N ALA A 425 3.96 -20.93 11.30
CA ALA A 425 4.15 -22.36 11.08
C ALA A 425 5.02 -22.99 12.18
N PHE A 426 6.10 -22.32 12.59
CA PHE A 426 6.94 -22.74 13.71
C PHE A 426 6.20 -22.68 15.06
N LEU A 427 5.48 -21.60 15.37
CA LEU A 427 4.68 -21.49 16.59
C LEU A 427 3.60 -22.58 16.66
N ASN A 428 3.00 -22.95 15.52
CA ASN A 428 2.06 -24.07 15.44
C ASN A 428 2.75 -25.42 15.70
N HIS A 429 4.02 -25.57 15.29
CA HIS A 429 4.82 -26.74 15.65
C HIS A 429 5.11 -26.78 17.15
N LEU A 430 5.54 -25.65 17.76
CA LEU A 430 5.70 -25.56 19.21
C LEU A 430 4.39 -25.86 19.95
N ARG A 431 3.25 -25.38 19.45
CA ARG A 431 1.92 -25.66 20.02
C ARG A 431 1.58 -27.15 20.01
N ARG A 432 2.04 -27.90 19.00
CA ARG A 432 1.87 -29.36 18.95
C ARG A 432 2.81 -30.07 19.91
N LEU A 433 4.06 -29.61 20.01
CA LEU A 433 5.05 -30.17 20.92
C LEU A 433 4.70 -29.92 22.39
N MET A 434 4.45 -28.66 22.76
CA MET A 434 4.22 -28.22 24.15
C MET A 434 2.76 -28.28 24.59
N THR A 435 1.85 -28.70 23.70
CA THR A 435 0.40 -28.50 23.80
C THR A 435 -0.02 -27.01 23.75
N PRO A 436 -1.31 -26.72 23.44
CA PRO A 436 -1.86 -25.37 23.56
C PRO A 436 -1.64 -24.71 24.92
N LEU A 437 -1.95 -25.43 26.00
CA LEU A 437 -1.88 -24.90 27.36
C LEU A 437 -0.42 -24.62 27.77
N GLY A 438 0.49 -25.54 27.46
CA GLY A 438 1.91 -25.38 27.78
C GLY A 438 2.54 -24.21 27.02
N LEU A 439 2.24 -24.06 25.73
CA LEU A 439 2.72 -22.91 24.94
C LEU A 439 2.17 -21.58 25.49
N ASP A 440 0.87 -21.51 25.79
CA ASP A 440 0.23 -20.30 26.31
C ASP A 440 0.84 -19.92 27.67
N ASN A 441 1.06 -20.89 28.57
CA ASN A 441 1.75 -20.67 29.85
C ASN A 441 3.19 -20.20 29.64
N VAL A 442 4.00 -20.90 28.84
CA VAL A 442 5.41 -20.53 28.62
C VAL A 442 5.56 -19.14 27.99
N SER A 443 4.75 -18.82 26.99
CA SER A 443 4.87 -17.56 26.24
C SER A 443 4.37 -16.34 27.02
N HIS A 444 3.46 -16.52 27.98
CA HIS A 444 2.90 -15.44 28.80
C HIS A 444 3.42 -15.43 30.25
N SER A 445 4.11 -16.49 30.69
CA SER A 445 4.64 -16.62 32.05
C SER A 445 5.77 -15.60 32.27
N PRO A 446 5.64 -14.74 33.30
CA PRO A 446 6.70 -13.82 33.69
C PRO A 446 8.04 -14.53 33.96
N ARG A 447 7.99 -15.74 34.52
CA ARG A 447 9.15 -16.60 34.82
C ARG A 447 9.88 -17.04 33.54
N CYS A 448 9.13 -17.34 32.49
CA CYS A 448 9.68 -17.83 31.22
C CYS A 448 10.05 -16.72 30.24
N ALA A 449 9.67 -15.46 30.45
CA ALA A 449 9.82 -14.37 29.48
C ALA A 449 11.23 -14.25 28.86
N ALA A 450 12.30 -14.27 29.67
CA ALA A 450 13.67 -14.18 29.16
C ALA A 450 14.09 -15.44 28.39
N ALA A 451 13.69 -16.61 28.87
CA ALA A 451 13.96 -17.89 28.22
C ALA A 451 13.19 -18.01 26.88
N TRP A 452 11.95 -17.53 26.84
CA TRP A 452 11.13 -17.45 25.63
C TRP A 452 11.77 -16.55 24.58
N ASN A 453 12.23 -15.35 24.98
CA ASN A 453 12.96 -14.46 24.08
C ASN A 453 14.25 -15.12 23.54
N ASN A 454 14.96 -15.91 24.35
CA ASN A 454 16.13 -16.65 23.89
C ASN A 454 15.76 -17.72 22.86
N LEU A 455 14.73 -18.53 23.11
CA LEU A 455 14.22 -19.54 22.18
C LEU A 455 13.81 -18.91 20.85
N MET A 456 13.03 -17.82 20.89
CA MET A 456 12.59 -17.12 19.69
C MET A 456 13.75 -16.45 18.93
N SER A 457 14.80 -16.01 19.63
CA SER A 457 16.02 -15.50 18.98
C SER A 457 16.81 -16.60 18.27
N GLN A 458 16.89 -17.80 18.87
CA GLN A 458 17.49 -18.97 18.22
C GLN A 458 16.72 -19.36 16.95
N TRP A 459 15.38 -19.32 17.00
CA TRP A 459 14.52 -19.53 15.83
C TRP A 459 14.75 -18.48 14.74
N GLU A 460 14.73 -17.19 15.10
CA GLU A 460 14.92 -16.10 14.12
C GLU A 460 16.25 -16.24 13.38
N TYR A 461 17.33 -16.60 14.07
CA TYR A 461 18.63 -16.86 13.44
C TYR A 461 18.53 -17.95 12.37
N ARG A 462 17.92 -19.09 12.71
CA ARG A 462 17.82 -20.28 11.84
C ARG A 462 16.90 -20.05 10.66
N LYS A 463 15.77 -19.37 10.89
CA LYS A 463 14.86 -18.92 9.81
C LYS A 463 15.59 -18.02 8.80
N ARG A 464 16.40 -17.06 9.27
CA ARG A 464 17.15 -16.15 8.39
C ARG A 464 18.24 -16.87 7.61
N SER A 465 18.97 -17.79 8.24
CA SER A 465 20.09 -18.51 7.63
C SER A 465 19.68 -19.69 6.77
N PHE A 466 18.41 -20.12 6.80
CA PHE A 466 17.95 -21.31 6.08
C PHE A 466 18.09 -21.15 4.56
N THR A 467 18.77 -22.13 3.95
CA THR A 467 19.09 -22.17 2.52
C THR A 467 18.33 -23.26 1.76
N GLY A 468 17.74 -24.22 2.47
CA GLY A 468 17.10 -25.41 1.90
C GLY A 468 18.07 -26.50 1.45
N ARG A 469 19.37 -26.29 1.68
CA ARG A 469 20.48 -27.20 1.29
C ARG A 469 21.14 -27.88 2.49
N GLU A 470 20.64 -27.63 3.69
CA GLU A 470 21.08 -28.26 4.92
C GLU A 470 20.87 -29.78 4.82
N THR A 471 21.88 -30.54 5.23
CA THR A 471 21.87 -32.02 5.20
C THR A 471 21.90 -32.63 6.59
N PHE A 472 22.05 -31.81 7.63
CA PHE A 472 22.12 -32.21 9.03
C PHE A 472 20.91 -31.67 9.81
N ILE A 473 20.65 -32.28 10.96
CA ILE A 473 19.63 -31.83 11.92
C ILE A 473 20.24 -30.69 12.73
N ASP A 474 19.60 -29.52 12.71
CA ASP A 474 19.92 -28.42 13.62
C ASP A 474 19.04 -28.52 14.87
N GLU A 475 19.43 -27.86 15.95
CA GLU A 475 18.73 -27.93 17.24
C GLU A 475 18.51 -26.54 17.81
N ILE A 476 17.31 -26.32 18.34
CA ILE A 476 17.04 -25.18 19.24
C ILE A 476 17.05 -25.72 20.67
N PHE A 477 17.94 -25.19 21.50
CA PHE A 477 17.96 -25.53 22.92
C PHE A 477 16.76 -24.93 23.62
N ILE A 478 16.00 -25.76 24.33
CA ILE A 478 14.91 -25.34 25.20
C ILE A 478 15.51 -25.00 26.57
N PRO A 479 15.46 -23.73 27.02
CA PRO A 479 15.98 -23.37 28.33
C PRO A 479 15.29 -24.16 29.45
N GLN A 480 16.07 -24.59 30.45
CA GLN A 480 15.58 -25.39 31.58
C GLN A 480 14.39 -24.78 32.35
N VAL A 481 14.28 -23.45 32.35
CA VAL A 481 13.13 -22.76 32.96
C VAL A 481 11.83 -23.06 32.23
N ILE A 482 11.86 -23.18 30.89
CA ILE A 482 10.70 -23.56 30.08
C ILE A 482 10.34 -25.02 30.35
N LEU A 483 11.32 -25.92 30.42
CA LEU A 483 11.07 -27.34 30.71
C LEU A 483 10.36 -27.52 32.06
N LYS A 484 10.85 -26.84 33.11
CA LYS A 484 10.19 -26.85 34.43
C LYS A 484 8.77 -26.31 34.40
N GLU A 485 8.52 -25.21 33.68
CA GLU A 485 7.17 -24.67 33.53
C GLU A 485 6.23 -25.67 32.83
N LEU A 486 6.75 -26.40 31.84
CA LEU A 486 6.00 -27.43 31.12
C LEU A 486 5.77 -28.67 31.99
N GLU A 487 6.74 -29.12 32.78
CA GLU A 487 6.57 -30.19 33.77
C GLU A 487 5.49 -29.82 34.80
N GLU A 488 5.50 -28.59 35.31
CA GLU A 488 4.51 -28.06 36.24
C GLU A 488 3.11 -27.90 35.59
N THR A 489 3.04 -27.73 34.27
CA THR A 489 1.79 -27.49 33.52
C THR A 489 1.16 -28.77 32.96
N LEU A 490 1.97 -29.74 32.53
CA LEU A 490 1.55 -30.89 31.70
C LEU A 490 1.49 -32.23 32.46
N ASP A 491 1.80 -32.27 33.76
CA ASP A 491 1.93 -33.50 34.55
C ASP A 491 2.89 -34.54 33.86
N ASP A 492 2.74 -35.84 34.14
CA ASP A 492 3.54 -36.96 33.58
C ASP A 492 3.38 -37.17 32.05
N THR A 493 2.74 -36.26 31.31
CA THR A 493 2.48 -36.38 29.87
C THR A 493 3.46 -35.63 28.98
N MET A 494 4.61 -35.23 29.52
CA MET A 494 5.65 -34.51 28.77
C MET A 494 6.16 -35.36 27.59
N PRO A 495 5.97 -34.91 26.33
CA PRO A 495 6.44 -35.65 25.17
C PRO A 495 7.95 -35.91 25.24
N GLU A 496 8.38 -37.10 24.83
CA GLU A 496 9.80 -37.51 24.83
C GLU A 496 10.69 -36.49 24.11
N ALA A 497 10.19 -35.88 23.03
CA ALA A 497 10.87 -34.82 22.29
C ALA A 497 11.25 -33.60 23.16
N LEU A 498 10.47 -33.26 24.20
CA LEU A 498 10.79 -32.17 25.11
C LEU A 498 11.75 -32.60 26.23
N GLN A 499 11.80 -33.90 26.56
CA GLN A 499 12.68 -34.43 27.62
C GLN A 499 14.15 -34.35 27.23
N LEU A 500 14.45 -34.38 25.93
CA LEU A 500 15.80 -34.16 25.39
C LEU A 500 16.27 -32.69 25.56
N GLY A 501 15.36 -31.77 25.87
CA GLY A 501 15.67 -30.35 26.09
C GLY A 501 16.04 -29.60 24.80
N THR A 502 15.78 -30.19 23.63
CA THR A 502 16.04 -29.59 22.32
C THR A 502 14.84 -29.75 21.39
N ILE A 503 14.72 -28.85 20.41
CA ILE A 503 13.80 -28.99 19.29
C ILE A 503 14.66 -29.30 18.08
N GLU A 504 14.56 -30.54 17.60
CA GLU A 504 15.24 -30.99 16.38
C GLU A 504 14.59 -30.37 15.14
N LEU A 505 15.39 -29.70 14.34
CA LEU A 505 15.03 -29.06 13.08
C LEU A 505 15.66 -29.84 11.94
N THR A 506 14.99 -30.90 11.51
CA THR A 506 15.40 -31.60 10.29
C THR A 506 15.20 -30.71 9.06
N PRO A 507 15.94 -30.92 7.96
CA PRO A 507 15.74 -30.18 6.72
C PRO A 507 14.28 -30.25 6.21
N GLU A 508 13.63 -31.39 6.35
CA GLU A 508 12.22 -31.60 5.96
C GLU A 508 11.27 -30.78 6.83
N LEU A 509 11.51 -30.74 8.15
CA LEU A 509 10.72 -29.94 9.06
C LEU A 509 10.87 -28.45 8.78
N MET A 510 12.11 -27.99 8.55
CA MET A 510 12.37 -26.60 8.15
C MET A 510 11.64 -26.26 6.84
N LYS A 511 11.74 -27.11 5.81
CA LYS A 511 10.99 -26.94 4.55
C LYS A 511 9.48 -26.85 4.80
N SER A 512 8.92 -27.67 5.69
CA SER A 512 7.49 -27.64 6.01
C SER A 512 6.99 -26.30 6.56
N PHE A 513 7.87 -25.50 7.18
CA PHE A 513 7.52 -24.16 7.65
C PHE A 513 7.53 -23.11 6.53
N PHE A 514 8.40 -23.29 5.54
CA PHE A 514 8.60 -22.36 4.44
C PHE A 514 7.68 -22.66 3.24
N ASP A 515 7.63 -23.91 2.80
CA ASP A 515 7.07 -24.32 1.51
C ASP A 515 5.65 -23.79 1.28
N PRO A 516 4.68 -23.87 2.23
CA PRO A 516 3.34 -23.31 2.01
C PRO A 516 3.33 -21.79 1.74
N VAL A 517 4.25 -21.06 2.38
CA VAL A 517 4.41 -19.60 2.19
C VAL A 517 5.06 -19.33 0.84
N LEU A 518 6.12 -20.07 0.50
CA LEU A 518 6.84 -19.91 -0.77
C LEU A 518 5.95 -20.28 -1.97
N ASP A 519 5.13 -21.31 -1.86
CA ASP A 519 4.17 -21.72 -2.88
C ASP A 519 3.15 -20.60 -3.15
N SER A 520 2.68 -19.92 -2.10
CA SER A 520 1.78 -18.77 -2.22
C SER A 520 2.44 -17.58 -2.94
N ILE A 521 3.72 -17.31 -2.63
CA ILE A 521 4.52 -16.26 -3.30
C ILE A 521 4.73 -16.58 -4.77
N ILE A 522 5.16 -17.81 -5.08
CA ILE A 522 5.40 -18.26 -6.45
C ILE A 522 4.10 -18.21 -7.25
N HIS A 523 2.98 -18.67 -6.68
CA HIS A 523 1.68 -18.57 -7.32
C HIS A 523 1.28 -17.12 -7.65
N LEU A 524 1.55 -16.18 -6.74
CA LEU A 524 1.29 -14.75 -6.98
C LEU A 524 2.16 -14.20 -8.12
N ILE A 525 3.44 -14.55 -8.16
CA ILE A 525 4.38 -14.20 -9.23
C ILE A 525 3.88 -14.77 -10.56
N GLN A 526 3.54 -16.05 -10.61
CA GLN A 526 3.03 -16.74 -11.80
C GLN A 526 1.80 -16.02 -12.35
N LYS A 527 0.84 -15.71 -11.48
CA LYS A 527 -0.38 -14.99 -11.87
C LYS A 527 -0.07 -13.62 -12.48
N GLN A 528 0.86 -12.85 -11.89
CA GLN A 528 1.27 -11.55 -12.41
C GLN A 528 1.90 -11.65 -13.79
N VAL A 529 2.90 -12.53 -13.96
CA VAL A 529 3.63 -12.63 -15.23
C VAL A 529 2.78 -13.21 -16.35
N LEU A 530 1.86 -14.14 -16.04
CA LEU A 530 0.94 -14.72 -17.02
C LEU A 530 -0.11 -13.71 -17.49
N ALA A 531 -0.68 -12.91 -16.58
CA ALA A 531 -1.66 -11.89 -16.93
C ALA A 531 -1.12 -10.89 -17.96
N LEU A 532 0.16 -10.49 -17.83
CA LEU A 532 0.79 -9.60 -18.82
C LEU A 532 0.98 -10.29 -20.19
N VAL A 533 1.28 -11.58 -20.21
CA VAL A 533 1.42 -12.34 -21.47
C VAL A 533 0.07 -12.44 -22.17
N GLU A 534 -1.01 -12.68 -21.42
CA GLU A 534 -2.38 -12.69 -21.94
C GLU A 534 -2.78 -11.32 -22.50
N GLU A 535 -2.59 -10.24 -21.74
CA GLU A 535 -2.91 -8.88 -22.19
C GLU A 535 -2.17 -8.50 -23.48
N ARG A 536 -0.90 -8.91 -23.60
CA ARG A 536 -0.13 -8.66 -24.83
C ARG A 536 -0.60 -9.48 -26.01
N ARG A 537 -1.03 -10.72 -25.79
CA ARG A 537 -1.57 -11.58 -26.85
C ARG A 537 -2.87 -10.99 -27.40
N ASP A 538 -3.78 -10.58 -26.52
CA ASP A 538 -5.03 -9.95 -26.91
C ASP A 538 -4.78 -8.67 -27.73
N ALA A 539 -3.85 -7.82 -27.27
CA ALA A 539 -3.46 -6.62 -28.01
C ALA A 539 -2.80 -6.92 -29.38
N SER A 540 -2.02 -8.01 -29.48
CA SER A 540 -1.47 -8.46 -30.76
C SER A 540 -2.54 -8.98 -31.71
N ASP A 541 -3.50 -9.75 -31.20
CA ASP A 541 -4.61 -10.31 -31.99
C ASP A 541 -5.55 -9.21 -32.50
N HIS A 542 -5.64 -8.08 -31.78
CA HIS A 542 -6.35 -6.87 -32.21
C HIS A 542 -5.54 -5.95 -33.14
N GLY A 543 -4.28 -6.29 -33.44
CA GLY A 543 -3.42 -5.55 -34.38
C GLY A 543 -2.72 -4.31 -33.79
N ASP A 544 -2.83 -4.09 -32.48
CA ASP A 544 -2.24 -2.93 -31.80
C ASP A 544 -0.73 -3.12 -31.48
N LEU A 545 -0.27 -4.37 -31.42
CA LEU A 545 1.12 -4.74 -31.13
C LEU A 545 1.63 -5.87 -32.04
N PRO A 546 2.95 -5.94 -32.31
CA PRO A 546 3.53 -7.08 -33.03
C PRO A 546 3.28 -8.40 -32.26
N PRO A 547 3.21 -9.56 -32.95
CA PRO A 547 2.90 -10.85 -32.33
C PRO A 547 3.81 -11.18 -31.14
N VAL A 548 3.21 -11.61 -30.02
CA VAL A 548 3.97 -12.10 -28.85
C VAL A 548 4.66 -13.41 -29.21
N THR A 549 5.97 -13.36 -29.41
CA THR A 549 6.83 -14.54 -29.54
C THR A 549 7.32 -14.97 -28.16
N ALA A 550 7.82 -16.21 -28.04
CA ALA A 550 8.42 -16.72 -26.81
C ALA A 550 9.57 -15.83 -26.26
N THR A 551 10.22 -15.04 -27.12
CA THR A 551 11.33 -14.13 -26.77
C THR A 551 10.91 -12.68 -26.52
N THR A 552 9.79 -12.21 -27.10
CA THR A 552 9.27 -10.84 -26.90
C THR A 552 8.28 -10.73 -25.73
N GLY A 553 7.79 -11.85 -25.20
CA GLY A 553 6.92 -11.89 -24.01
C GLY A 553 7.64 -11.96 -22.67
N MET A 554 8.96 -12.17 -22.63
CA MET A 554 9.70 -12.35 -21.38
C MET A 554 10.02 -11.03 -20.69
N LEU A 555 9.95 -11.02 -19.36
CA LEU A 555 10.54 -9.97 -18.53
C LEU A 555 12.07 -10.07 -18.58
N GLU A 556 12.73 -8.93 -18.67
CA GLU A 556 14.20 -8.90 -18.68
C GLU A 556 14.78 -9.21 -17.30
N ASN A 557 14.17 -8.63 -16.27
CA ASN A 557 14.63 -8.77 -14.89
C ASN A 557 13.44 -8.98 -13.95
N MET A 558 13.65 -9.79 -12.92
CA MET A 558 12.84 -9.82 -11.71
C MET A 558 13.76 -9.52 -10.53
N PHE A 559 13.41 -8.52 -9.73
CA PHE A 559 14.12 -8.18 -8.50
C PHE A 559 13.34 -8.69 -7.30
N VAL A 560 13.94 -9.58 -6.53
CA VAL A 560 13.41 -10.02 -5.24
C VAL A 560 14.04 -9.15 -4.16
N VAL A 561 13.21 -8.39 -3.46
CA VAL A 561 13.63 -7.38 -2.48
C VAL A 561 12.92 -7.58 -1.13
N GLY A 562 13.19 -6.71 -0.16
CA GLY A 562 12.58 -6.78 1.16
C GLY A 562 13.37 -7.66 2.14
N GLY A 563 12.98 -7.59 3.41
CA GLY A 563 13.68 -8.31 4.49
C GLY A 563 13.61 -9.83 4.33
N PHE A 564 12.47 -10.37 3.87
CA PHE A 564 12.34 -11.80 3.57
C PHE A 564 12.98 -12.15 2.22
N GLY A 565 13.01 -11.21 1.27
CA GLY A 565 13.70 -11.37 -0.03
C GLY A 565 15.20 -11.70 0.08
N ASN A 566 15.83 -11.39 1.22
CA ASN A 566 17.20 -11.81 1.52
C ASN A 566 17.36 -13.33 1.68
N ASN A 567 16.30 -14.04 2.08
CA ASN A 567 16.38 -15.47 2.37
C ASN A 567 16.78 -16.27 1.12
N GLN A 568 17.81 -17.10 1.25
CA GLN A 568 18.38 -17.84 0.11
C GLN A 568 17.43 -18.92 -0.41
N TYR A 569 16.71 -19.60 0.49
CA TYR A 569 15.75 -20.63 0.09
C TYR A 569 14.60 -20.06 -0.75
N LEU A 570 14.02 -18.93 -0.33
CA LEU A 570 13.01 -18.18 -1.09
C LEU A 570 13.50 -17.82 -2.50
N ARG A 571 14.68 -17.19 -2.61
CA ARG A 571 15.22 -16.77 -3.91
C ARG A 571 15.49 -17.96 -4.83
N GLN A 572 16.01 -19.05 -4.29
CA GLN A 572 16.24 -20.28 -5.04
C GLN A 572 14.93 -20.88 -5.54
N ARG A 573 13.92 -21.01 -4.66
CA ARG A 573 12.59 -21.53 -5.01
C ARG A 573 11.90 -20.72 -6.10
N ILE A 574 12.03 -19.39 -6.09
CA ILE A 574 11.53 -18.52 -7.17
C ILE A 574 12.31 -18.76 -8.47
N ALA A 575 13.64 -18.84 -8.40
CA ALA A 575 14.48 -19.03 -9.58
C ALA A 575 14.34 -20.42 -10.24
N ASP A 576 13.96 -21.43 -9.45
CA ASP A 576 13.76 -22.81 -9.92
C ASP A 576 12.33 -23.07 -10.44
N ASP A 577 11.41 -22.13 -10.26
CA ASP A 577 10.04 -22.29 -10.75
C ASP A 577 9.98 -22.31 -12.29
N ALA A 578 9.33 -23.32 -12.85
CA ALA A 578 9.31 -23.56 -14.29
C ALA A 578 8.63 -22.42 -15.08
N VAL A 579 7.60 -21.77 -14.52
CA VAL A 579 6.92 -20.64 -15.18
C VAL A 579 7.82 -19.41 -15.13
N VAL A 580 8.49 -19.17 -13.99
CA VAL A 580 9.46 -18.07 -13.86
C VAL A 580 10.62 -18.24 -14.83
N GLN A 581 11.25 -19.41 -14.91
CA GLN A 581 12.34 -19.69 -15.85
C GLN A 581 11.94 -19.48 -17.31
N ARG A 582 10.69 -19.79 -17.65
CA ARG A 582 10.16 -19.62 -19.01
C ARG A 582 9.85 -18.16 -19.35
N LEU A 583 9.46 -17.33 -18.37
CA LEU A 583 8.92 -15.98 -18.61
C LEU A 583 9.85 -14.85 -18.13
N VAL A 584 10.91 -15.17 -17.40
CA VAL A 584 11.82 -14.17 -16.81
C VAL A 584 13.26 -14.54 -17.13
N LYS A 585 13.99 -13.63 -17.78
CA LYS A 585 15.37 -13.90 -18.20
C LYS A 585 16.34 -13.97 -17.02
N ARG A 586 16.14 -13.11 -16.00
CA ARG A 586 17.06 -12.99 -14.86
C ARG A 586 16.32 -12.70 -13.58
N VAL A 587 16.41 -13.59 -12.60
CA VAL A 587 16.00 -13.34 -11.21
C VAL A 587 17.22 -12.81 -10.45
N ARG A 588 17.09 -11.65 -9.82
CA ARG A 588 18.17 -10.89 -9.19
C ARG A 588 17.74 -10.33 -7.84
N SER A 589 18.71 -9.89 -7.06
CA SER A 589 18.53 -9.04 -5.88
C SER A 589 19.58 -7.93 -5.94
N ILE A 590 19.28 -6.77 -5.39
CA ILE A 590 20.29 -5.73 -5.15
C ILE A 590 21.12 -6.09 -3.90
N PRO A 591 22.31 -5.47 -3.67
CA PRO A 591 23.19 -5.81 -2.55
C PRO A 591 22.58 -5.65 -1.15
N SER A 592 21.61 -4.74 -0.99
CA SER A 592 20.90 -4.50 0.27
C SER A 592 19.39 -4.43 0.04
N PRO A 593 18.72 -5.56 -0.24
CA PRO A 593 17.31 -5.56 -0.61
C PRO A 593 16.39 -5.09 0.52
N GLU A 594 16.83 -5.15 1.78
CA GLU A 594 16.09 -4.66 2.94
C GLU A 594 15.99 -3.13 3.01
N VAL A 595 16.87 -2.38 2.31
CA VAL A 595 16.78 -0.91 2.22
C VAL A 595 16.14 -0.42 0.94
N ALA A 596 15.79 -1.32 0.00
CA ALA A 596 15.24 -0.95 -1.30
C ALA A 596 14.05 -0.01 -1.14
N VAL A 597 13.10 -0.37 -0.27
CA VAL A 597 11.90 0.43 0.02
C VAL A 597 12.27 1.80 0.61
N LEU A 598 13.25 1.87 1.52
CA LEU A 598 13.66 3.12 2.19
C LEU A 598 14.22 4.15 1.22
N ARG A 599 15.29 3.76 0.50
CA ARG A 599 15.96 4.65 -0.47
C ARG A 599 15.05 4.94 -1.64
N GLY A 600 14.33 3.91 -2.09
CA GLY A 600 13.34 3.97 -3.12
C GLY A 600 12.22 4.97 -2.86
N ALA A 601 11.75 5.08 -1.62
CA ALA A 601 10.73 6.04 -1.23
C ALA A 601 11.21 7.49 -1.42
N VAL A 602 12.47 7.78 -1.10
CA VAL A 602 13.07 9.10 -1.35
C VAL A 602 13.14 9.38 -2.84
N TYR A 603 13.69 8.44 -3.63
CA TYR A 603 13.78 8.61 -5.08
C TYR A 603 12.41 8.82 -5.71
N ALA A 604 11.42 8.03 -5.29
CA ALA A 604 10.06 8.20 -5.72
C ALA A 604 9.60 9.62 -5.39
N ALA A 605 9.74 10.12 -4.16
CA ALA A 605 9.16 11.39 -3.72
C ALA A 605 9.75 12.66 -4.34
N VAL A 606 11.04 12.66 -4.68
CA VAL A 606 11.73 13.88 -5.13
C VAL A 606 11.57 14.17 -6.63
N GLY A 607 10.99 13.25 -7.42
CA GLY A 607 10.70 13.50 -8.84
C GLY A 607 9.42 12.82 -9.31
N ASP A 608 9.02 13.08 -10.56
CA ASP A 608 7.93 12.37 -11.24
C ASP A 608 8.38 10.98 -11.70
N SER A 609 8.91 10.20 -10.76
CA SER A 609 9.55 8.91 -11.03
C SER A 609 8.59 7.82 -11.51
N ILE A 610 7.29 7.98 -11.26
CA ILE A 610 6.25 7.15 -11.85
C ILE A 610 5.45 8.00 -12.80
N ARG A 611 5.44 7.61 -14.08
CA ARG A 611 4.66 8.30 -15.11
C ARG A 611 3.18 7.92 -15.06
N SER A 612 2.89 6.62 -14.92
CA SER A 612 1.51 6.14 -14.90
C SER A 612 1.34 4.82 -14.16
N ARG A 613 0.17 4.66 -13.54
CA ARG A 613 -0.27 3.44 -12.83
C ARG A 613 -1.51 2.86 -13.48
N ARG A 614 -1.87 1.63 -13.16
CA ARG A 614 -3.17 1.04 -13.52
C ARG A 614 -4.19 1.34 -12.43
N ALA A 615 -5.33 1.92 -12.76
CA ALA A 615 -6.38 2.18 -11.78
C ALA A 615 -6.82 0.88 -11.09
N ARG A 616 -6.75 0.83 -9.76
CA ARG A 616 -7.09 -0.40 -9.01
C ARG A 616 -8.58 -0.67 -8.92
N ARG A 617 -9.37 0.40 -8.96
CA ARG A 617 -10.82 0.39 -8.91
C ARG A 617 -11.35 1.48 -9.81
N SER A 618 -12.56 1.27 -10.32
CA SER A 618 -13.29 2.34 -10.98
C SER A 618 -13.71 3.35 -9.92
N ILE A 619 -13.45 4.63 -10.15
CA ILE A 619 -13.75 5.71 -9.23
C ILE A 619 -14.74 6.65 -9.90
N GLY A 620 -15.78 7.04 -9.18
CA GLY A 620 -16.81 7.90 -9.73
C GLY A 620 -17.58 8.70 -8.70
N VAL A 621 -18.46 9.55 -9.21
CA VAL A 621 -19.32 10.44 -8.42
C VAL A 621 -20.76 9.99 -8.54
N GLN A 622 -21.47 9.94 -7.42
CA GLN A 622 -22.91 9.66 -7.41
C GLN A 622 -23.68 10.77 -8.11
N ILE A 623 -24.62 10.37 -8.97
CA ILE A 623 -25.44 11.30 -9.74
C ILE A 623 -26.93 11.07 -9.46
N LEU A 624 -27.69 12.15 -9.50
CA LEU A 624 -29.14 12.13 -9.67
C LEU A 624 -29.44 12.05 -11.17
N ARG A 625 -30.25 11.07 -11.57
CA ARG A 625 -30.73 10.94 -12.95
C ARG A 625 -32.23 10.68 -13.00
N PRO A 626 -32.90 10.99 -14.14
CA PRO A 626 -34.29 10.60 -14.35
C PRO A 626 -34.51 9.10 -14.14
N PHE A 627 -35.64 8.75 -13.52
CA PHE A 627 -36.10 7.38 -13.33
C PHE A 627 -36.32 6.69 -14.67
N ASP A 628 -35.85 5.45 -14.78
CA ASP A 628 -36.05 4.60 -15.95
C ASP A 628 -36.68 3.28 -15.50
N GLY A 629 -37.96 3.09 -15.84
CA GLY A 629 -38.72 1.90 -15.45
C GLY A 629 -38.18 0.58 -16.00
N ALA A 630 -37.27 0.59 -16.97
CA ALA A 630 -36.59 -0.62 -17.45
C ALA A 630 -35.39 -1.01 -16.56
N ARG A 631 -34.81 -0.08 -15.80
CA ARG A 631 -33.55 -0.28 -15.06
C ARG A 631 -33.69 -0.15 -13.55
N ASP A 632 -34.69 0.61 -13.11
CA ASP A 632 -34.85 1.11 -11.74
C ASP A 632 -36.11 0.57 -11.09
N LEU A 633 -36.07 0.43 -9.76
CA LEU A 633 -37.26 0.12 -8.97
C LEU A 633 -37.88 1.41 -8.48
N GLU A 634 -39.20 1.48 -8.33
CA GLU A 634 -39.86 2.67 -7.74
C GLU A 634 -39.35 2.97 -6.31
N THR A 635 -38.86 1.94 -5.60
CA THR A 635 -38.22 2.08 -4.29
C THR A 635 -36.87 2.80 -4.32
N ASP A 636 -36.27 2.96 -5.50
CA ASP A 636 -35.01 3.67 -5.71
C ASP A 636 -35.23 5.19 -5.95
N VAL A 637 -36.48 5.63 -6.07
CA VAL A 637 -36.84 7.03 -6.30
C VAL A 637 -36.63 7.84 -5.02
N VAL A 638 -35.72 8.81 -5.09
CA VAL A 638 -35.38 9.71 -3.97
C VAL A 638 -36.05 11.08 -4.08
N TYR A 639 -36.53 11.44 -5.27
CA TYR A 639 -37.24 12.69 -5.52
C TYR A 639 -38.38 12.51 -6.50
N ARG A 640 -39.53 13.10 -6.17
CA ARG A 640 -40.70 13.23 -7.06
C ARG A 640 -41.04 14.72 -7.14
N ALA A 641 -41.12 15.26 -8.35
CA ALA A 641 -41.46 16.66 -8.56
C ALA A 641 -42.82 17.00 -7.89
N PRO A 642 -42.88 18.00 -6.99
CA PRO A 642 -44.09 18.31 -6.21
C PRO A 642 -45.29 18.73 -7.08
N ASP A 643 -45.01 19.37 -8.21
CA ASP A 643 -45.99 19.84 -9.19
C ASP A 643 -46.54 18.74 -10.09
N GLN A 644 -45.82 17.61 -10.22
CA GLN A 644 -46.23 16.46 -11.04
C GLN A 644 -45.88 15.11 -10.39
N PRO A 645 -46.42 14.78 -9.21
CA PRO A 645 -45.99 13.61 -8.44
C PRO A 645 -46.27 12.27 -9.13
N GLY A 646 -47.28 12.20 -10.01
CA GLY A 646 -47.63 11.00 -10.77
C GLY A 646 -46.92 10.83 -12.11
N ASN A 647 -46.11 11.80 -12.54
CA ASN A 647 -45.38 11.71 -13.80
C ASN A 647 -43.98 11.16 -13.57
N ALA A 648 -43.77 9.88 -13.89
CA ALA A 648 -42.50 9.20 -13.73
C ALA A 648 -41.31 9.85 -14.47
N ALA A 649 -41.58 10.67 -15.51
CA ALA A 649 -40.56 11.43 -16.21
C ALA A 649 -39.85 12.50 -15.34
N HIS A 650 -40.47 12.88 -14.22
CA HIS A 650 -39.93 13.85 -13.26
C HIS A 650 -39.49 13.22 -11.93
N TRP A 651 -39.33 11.89 -11.90
CA TRP A 651 -38.78 11.18 -10.76
C TRP A 651 -37.26 11.07 -10.92
N LEU A 652 -36.51 11.25 -9.82
CA LEU A 652 -35.06 11.08 -9.83
C LEU A 652 -34.62 9.94 -8.92
N VAL A 653 -33.58 9.24 -9.36
CA VAL A 653 -32.90 8.17 -8.62
C VAL A 653 -31.44 8.56 -8.39
N ASP A 654 -30.86 8.14 -7.26
CA ASP A 654 -29.46 8.37 -6.90
C ASP A 654 -28.63 7.07 -6.86
N THR A 655 -29.16 5.97 -7.39
CA THR A 655 -28.56 4.63 -7.31
C THR A 655 -27.40 4.42 -8.28
N TYR A 656 -26.92 5.47 -8.94
CA TYR A 656 -25.87 5.39 -9.95
C TYR A 656 -24.69 6.31 -9.66
N VAL A 657 -23.53 5.83 -10.08
CA VAL A 657 -22.24 6.50 -9.99
C VAL A 657 -21.68 6.61 -11.40
N GLU A 658 -21.41 7.84 -11.82
CA GLU A 658 -20.73 8.14 -13.07
C GLU A 658 -19.23 7.92 -12.87
N ALA A 659 -18.64 6.93 -13.53
CA ALA A 659 -17.22 6.63 -13.39
C ALA A 659 -16.38 7.67 -14.12
N PHE A 660 -15.39 8.22 -13.44
CA PHE A 660 -14.38 9.13 -14.00
C PHE A 660 -13.14 8.38 -14.42
N ILE A 661 -12.84 7.33 -13.64
CA ILE A 661 -11.71 6.44 -13.85
C ILE A 661 -12.25 5.02 -13.85
N LEU A 662 -11.82 4.18 -14.79
CA LEU A 662 -12.17 2.77 -14.86
C LEU A 662 -11.04 1.87 -14.37
N LYS A 663 -11.39 0.83 -13.62
CA LYS A 663 -10.43 -0.20 -13.17
C LYS A 663 -9.64 -0.76 -14.36
N GLY A 664 -8.32 -0.85 -14.19
CA GLY A 664 -7.37 -1.37 -15.16
C GLY A 664 -6.92 -0.36 -16.21
N GLU A 665 -7.54 0.82 -16.31
CA GLU A 665 -7.08 1.82 -17.27
C GLU A 665 -5.78 2.50 -16.79
N PRO A 666 -4.90 2.93 -17.71
CA PRO A 666 -3.71 3.67 -17.36
C PRO A 666 -4.06 5.07 -16.87
N VAL A 667 -3.56 5.41 -15.69
CA VAL A 667 -3.73 6.70 -15.04
C VAL A 667 -2.39 7.39 -14.93
N GLN A 668 -2.25 8.56 -15.57
CA GLN A 668 -1.04 9.38 -15.48
C GLN A 668 -0.93 9.96 -14.06
N MET A 669 0.27 9.96 -13.50
CA MET A 669 0.51 10.62 -12.21
C MET A 669 0.33 12.12 -12.33
N SER A 670 -0.13 12.75 -11.24
CA SER A 670 -0.37 14.19 -11.17
C SER A 670 -1.38 14.70 -12.22
N SER A 671 -2.20 13.80 -12.76
CA SER A 671 -3.27 14.11 -13.71
C SER A 671 -4.62 14.26 -13.02
N HIS A 672 -5.59 14.82 -13.74
CA HIS A 672 -6.95 14.97 -13.27
C HIS A 672 -7.95 14.55 -14.34
N TYR A 673 -9.02 13.93 -13.88
CA TYR A 673 -10.10 13.42 -14.71
C TYR A 673 -11.30 14.32 -14.49
N SER A 674 -11.68 15.08 -15.50
CA SER A 674 -12.76 16.05 -15.43
C SER A 674 -13.99 15.58 -16.17
N LYS A 675 -15.16 15.82 -15.59
CA LYS A 675 -16.44 15.78 -16.28
C LYS A 675 -17.18 17.09 -16.01
N HIS A 676 -18.00 17.48 -16.99
CA HIS A 676 -18.74 18.73 -17.00
C HIS A 676 -20.26 18.45 -17.02
N ASN A 677 -21.06 19.52 -16.96
CA ASN A 677 -22.52 19.49 -16.99
C ASN A 677 -23.16 18.84 -15.74
N PHE A 678 -22.54 19.04 -14.58
CA PHE A 678 -23.20 18.79 -13.31
C PHE A 678 -23.96 20.05 -12.90
N SER A 679 -25.20 19.92 -12.43
CA SER A 679 -25.96 21.06 -11.93
C SER A 679 -26.43 20.81 -10.51
N LEU A 680 -26.52 21.88 -9.72
CA LEU A 680 -27.14 21.83 -8.41
C LEU A 680 -28.63 21.50 -8.53
N SER A 681 -29.15 20.74 -7.56
CA SER A 681 -30.60 20.54 -7.44
C SER A 681 -31.33 21.89 -7.37
N PRO A 682 -32.51 22.03 -8.00
CA PRO A 682 -33.28 23.27 -7.97
C PRO A 682 -33.55 23.75 -6.53
N GLY A 683 -33.32 25.03 -6.24
CA GLY A 683 -33.50 25.58 -4.88
C GLY A 683 -32.31 25.44 -3.95
N SER A 684 -31.27 24.69 -4.32
CA SER A 684 -30.13 24.45 -3.44
C SER A 684 -28.91 25.29 -3.79
N TRP A 685 -28.26 25.83 -2.76
CA TRP A 685 -26.92 26.42 -2.85
C TRP A 685 -25.83 25.47 -2.40
N THR A 686 -26.20 24.32 -1.84
CA THR A 686 -25.29 23.31 -1.34
C THR A 686 -25.44 22.03 -2.13
N ALA A 687 -24.36 21.28 -2.34
CA ALA A 687 -24.45 19.93 -2.90
C ALA A 687 -23.51 18.98 -2.17
N ASP A 688 -24.02 17.77 -1.94
CA ASP A 688 -23.23 16.64 -1.48
C ASP A 688 -22.74 15.84 -2.66
N ILE A 689 -21.42 15.80 -2.83
CA ILE A 689 -20.72 15.05 -3.87
C ILE A 689 -20.20 13.79 -3.20
N ASN A 690 -20.87 12.67 -3.45
CA ASN A 690 -20.48 11.38 -2.89
C ASN A 690 -19.58 10.63 -3.89
N ILE A 691 -18.38 10.27 -3.45
CA ILE A 691 -17.39 9.56 -4.25
C ILE A 691 -17.42 8.09 -3.89
N TYR A 692 -17.43 7.24 -4.90
CA TYR A 692 -17.50 5.80 -4.77
C TYR A 692 -16.37 5.12 -5.55
N ALA A 693 -16.01 3.91 -5.12
CA ALA A 693 -15.15 2.99 -5.85
C ALA A 693 -15.83 1.65 -6.10
N SER A 694 -15.51 0.98 -7.20
CA SER A 694 -16.04 -0.34 -7.55
C SER A 694 -15.01 -1.19 -8.29
N ASP A 695 -15.13 -2.51 -8.21
CA ASP A 695 -14.38 -3.46 -9.03
C ASP A 695 -14.96 -3.66 -10.44
N SER A 696 -16.15 -3.10 -10.71
CA SER A 696 -16.81 -3.16 -12.02
C SER A 696 -16.16 -2.19 -12.99
N THR A 697 -15.96 -2.59 -14.25
CA THR A 697 -15.35 -1.79 -15.33
C THR A 697 -16.39 -1.02 -16.16
N LYS A 698 -17.64 -0.93 -15.68
CA LYS A 698 -18.70 -0.20 -16.39
C LYS A 698 -18.53 1.31 -16.22
N PRO A 699 -18.81 2.12 -17.27
CA PRO A 699 -18.76 3.58 -17.18
C PRO A 699 -19.85 4.17 -16.29
N LEU A 700 -21.00 3.49 -16.19
CA LEU A 700 -22.10 3.84 -15.31
C LEU A 700 -22.34 2.69 -14.33
N LEU A 701 -22.09 2.96 -13.06
CA LEU A 701 -22.06 1.94 -12.00
C LEU A 701 -23.34 2.03 -11.17
N HIS A 702 -24.00 0.91 -10.95
CA HIS A 702 -25.12 0.84 -10.02
C HIS A 702 -24.58 0.58 -8.60
N THR A 703 -24.91 1.46 -7.65
CA THR A 703 -24.35 1.45 -6.28
C THR A 703 -24.41 0.09 -5.60
N ARG A 704 -25.57 -0.59 -5.66
CA ARG A 704 -25.75 -1.95 -5.12
C ARG A 704 -25.23 -3.07 -6.04
N ARG A 705 -25.66 -3.11 -7.30
CA ARG A 705 -25.37 -4.25 -8.22
C ARG A 705 -23.88 -4.36 -8.55
N ASP A 706 -23.20 -3.23 -8.68
CA ASP A 706 -21.76 -3.16 -8.92
C ASP A 706 -20.96 -3.02 -7.62
N ARG A 707 -21.59 -3.23 -6.45
CA ARG A 707 -20.95 -3.24 -5.12
C ARG A 707 -20.06 -2.02 -4.87
N CYS A 708 -20.56 -0.83 -5.18
CA CYS A 708 -19.83 0.42 -4.99
C CYS A 708 -19.58 0.65 -3.49
N GLN A 709 -18.31 0.81 -3.12
CA GLN A 709 -17.89 1.24 -1.80
C GLN A 709 -17.86 2.77 -1.76
N PHE A 710 -18.53 3.36 -0.78
CA PHE A 710 -18.43 4.79 -0.50
C PHE A 710 -17.01 5.13 -0.01
N LEU A 711 -16.35 6.07 -0.67
CA LEU A 711 -15.02 6.55 -0.28
C LEU A 711 -15.10 7.80 0.59
N GLY A 712 -15.98 8.73 0.24
CA GLY A 712 -16.14 9.95 0.99
C GLY A 712 -17.11 10.92 0.34
N ARG A 713 -17.41 12.00 1.08
CA ARG A 713 -18.31 13.06 0.64
C ARG A 713 -17.61 14.41 0.68
N VAL A 714 -17.78 15.19 -0.38
CA VAL A 714 -17.44 16.60 -0.43
C VAL A 714 -18.74 17.41 -0.45
N THR A 715 -18.98 18.20 0.59
CA THR A 715 -20.11 19.16 0.60
C THR A 715 -19.61 20.52 0.17
N ILE A 716 -20.18 21.08 -0.88
CA ILE A 716 -19.88 22.45 -1.35
C ILE A 716 -20.97 23.44 -0.94
N ASP A 717 -20.60 24.70 -0.80
CA ASP A 717 -21.52 25.82 -0.55
C ASP A 717 -21.28 26.95 -1.57
N ALA A 718 -22.16 26.99 -2.57
CA ALA A 718 -22.12 27.92 -3.69
C ALA A 718 -22.77 29.27 -3.39
N ARG A 719 -23.12 29.57 -2.13
CA ARG A 719 -23.65 30.89 -1.76
C ARG A 719 -22.63 32.00 -2.11
N PRO A 720 -23.08 33.15 -2.65
CA PRO A 720 -22.21 34.29 -2.91
C PRO A 720 -21.48 34.75 -1.64
N LEU A 721 -20.18 35.04 -1.75
CA LEU A 721 -19.41 35.65 -0.67
C LEU A 721 -19.79 37.13 -0.58
N THR A 722 -20.03 37.64 0.64
CA THR A 722 -20.24 39.08 0.84
C THR A 722 -18.91 39.83 0.78
N ALA A 723 -18.93 41.14 0.48
CA ALA A 723 -17.74 41.98 0.30
C ALA A 723 -16.77 42.02 1.50
N ASN A 724 -17.16 41.49 2.67
CA ASN A 724 -16.34 41.44 3.88
C ASN A 724 -15.78 40.04 4.19
N GLY A 725 -15.83 39.07 3.26
CA GLY A 725 -15.23 37.75 3.43
C GLY A 725 -15.88 36.87 4.51
N SER A 726 -17.01 37.29 5.10
CA SER A 726 -17.79 36.45 6.01
C SER A 726 -18.96 35.78 5.26
N SER A 727 -19.05 34.46 5.40
CA SER A 727 -20.30 33.75 5.14
C SER A 727 -21.32 34.22 6.16
N THR A 728 -22.54 34.57 5.75
CA THR A 728 -23.67 34.79 6.66
C THR A 728 -24.06 33.47 7.33
N THR A 729 -23.28 33.03 8.31
CA THR A 729 -23.71 32.06 9.31
C THR A 729 -24.33 32.84 10.44
N ASN A 730 -25.66 32.96 10.44
CA ASN A 730 -26.35 32.92 11.71
C ASN A 730 -26.16 31.50 12.24
N SER A 731 -25.27 31.38 13.21
CA SER A 731 -25.07 30.19 14.03
C SER A 731 -26.38 29.78 14.70
N SER A 732 -26.56 28.46 14.81
CA SER A 732 -27.57 27.77 15.62
C SER A 732 -29.04 28.08 15.36
N VAL A 733 -29.66 27.38 14.42
CA VAL A 733 -30.99 26.80 14.66
C VAL A 733 -30.97 25.36 14.18
N SER A 734 -31.10 24.43 15.13
CA SER A 734 -31.43 23.04 14.89
C SER A 734 -32.70 22.96 14.04
N ALA A 735 -32.62 22.35 12.86
CA ALA A 735 -33.80 21.98 12.09
C ALA A 735 -34.53 20.84 12.83
N HIS A 736 -35.37 21.21 13.79
CA HIS A 736 -36.45 20.38 14.31
C HIS A 736 -37.75 21.07 13.94
N ARG A 737 -38.57 20.36 13.15
CA ARG A 737 -40.01 20.56 12.92
C ARG A 737 -40.52 22.01 13.06
N MET A 738 -40.64 22.72 11.95
CA MET A 738 -41.67 23.76 11.82
C MET A 738 -42.74 23.28 10.86
N SER A 739 -43.98 23.22 11.36
CA SER A 739 -45.16 22.83 10.60
C SER A 739 -45.54 23.93 9.61
N MET A 740 -45.98 23.56 8.40
CA MET A 740 -46.61 24.46 7.46
C MET A 740 -47.96 24.96 7.99
N ALA A 741 -47.95 26.12 8.64
CA ALA A 741 -49.10 27.02 8.70
C ALA A 741 -48.59 28.41 9.10
N THR A 742 -49.09 29.44 8.44
CA THR A 742 -48.89 30.89 8.73
C THR A 742 -47.50 31.49 8.51
N MET A 743 -47.20 31.84 7.26
CA MET A 743 -46.47 33.07 6.88
C MET A 743 -47.06 33.56 5.55
N SER A 744 -48.32 34.00 5.61
CA SER A 744 -48.88 34.93 4.62
C SER A 744 -48.55 36.35 5.09
N SER A 745 -48.29 37.25 4.14
CA SER A 745 -48.04 38.68 4.28
C SER A 745 -46.63 39.14 4.71
N ALA A 746 -45.65 38.97 3.81
CA ALA A 746 -44.57 39.96 3.59
C ALA A 746 -43.81 39.60 2.29
N ALA A 747 -44.49 39.64 1.14
CA ALA A 747 -43.85 39.48 -0.16
C ALA A 747 -44.46 40.47 -1.15
N SER A 748 -43.99 41.71 -1.09
CA SER A 748 -44.12 42.66 -2.18
C SER A 748 -42.80 43.42 -2.29
N ASN A 749 -42.11 43.21 -3.41
CA ASN A 749 -40.84 43.82 -3.86
C ASN A 749 -39.55 42.99 -3.69
N ALA A 750 -39.58 41.72 -4.10
CA ALA A 750 -38.40 41.08 -4.68
C ALA A 750 -38.74 40.67 -6.11
N THR A 751 -38.37 41.53 -7.05
CA THR A 751 -38.37 41.26 -8.49
C THR A 751 -37.64 39.95 -8.77
N SER A 752 -38.22 39.15 -9.68
CA SER A 752 -37.71 37.88 -10.17
C SER A 752 -36.19 37.85 -10.38
N SER A 753 -35.44 37.25 -9.45
CA SER A 753 -34.14 36.70 -9.80
C SER A 753 -34.42 35.39 -10.53
N ALA A 754 -34.26 35.40 -11.85
CA ALA A 754 -34.26 34.19 -12.65
C ALA A 754 -33.37 33.13 -12.00
N TRP A 755 -33.89 31.91 -11.91
CA TRP A 755 -33.14 30.74 -11.46
C TRP A 755 -31.89 30.57 -12.34
N THR A 756 -30.72 31.01 -11.86
CA THR A 756 -29.47 30.73 -12.57
C THR A 756 -29.10 29.28 -12.27
N LYS A 757 -29.36 28.40 -13.24
CA LYS A 757 -28.79 27.06 -13.27
C LYS A 757 -27.28 27.20 -13.16
N ARG A 758 -26.68 26.67 -12.10
CA ARG A 758 -25.23 26.68 -11.93
C ARG A 758 -24.64 25.39 -12.44
N ASP A 759 -23.86 25.52 -13.50
CA ASP A 759 -23.08 24.43 -14.04
C ASP A 759 -21.77 24.27 -13.27
N LEU A 760 -21.47 23.02 -12.94
CA LEU A 760 -20.30 22.60 -12.19
C LEU A 760 -19.47 21.66 -13.05
N SER A 761 -18.16 21.83 -12.96
CA SER A 761 -17.16 20.86 -13.39
C SER A 761 -16.64 20.14 -12.15
N ILE A 762 -16.52 18.82 -12.23
CA ILE A 762 -15.88 18.04 -11.17
C ILE A 762 -14.62 17.43 -11.75
N SER A 763 -13.54 17.48 -11.00
CA SER A 763 -12.25 16.92 -11.35
C SER A 763 -11.76 16.01 -10.22
N ILE A 764 -11.48 14.76 -10.55
CA ILE A 764 -10.80 13.83 -9.64
C ILE A 764 -9.33 13.82 -10.00
N TYR A 765 -8.52 14.40 -9.12
CA TYR A 765 -7.07 14.35 -9.18
C TYR A 765 -6.62 12.99 -8.67
N PHE A 766 -5.92 12.28 -9.52
CA PHE A 766 -5.30 11.02 -9.15
C PHE A 766 -3.86 11.35 -8.75
N GLY A 767 -3.65 11.53 -7.45
CA GLY A 767 -2.32 11.66 -6.88
C GLY A 767 -1.58 10.31 -6.94
N ARG A 768 -0.50 10.20 -6.15
CA ARG A 768 0.24 8.93 -6.06
C ARG A 768 -0.65 7.82 -5.53
N VAL A 769 -1.10 7.94 -4.30
CA VAL A 769 -1.92 6.91 -3.64
C VAL A 769 -3.26 7.46 -3.13
N GLU A 770 -3.36 8.78 -2.97
CA GLU A 770 -4.58 9.46 -2.51
C GLU A 770 -5.29 10.20 -3.64
N LEU A 771 -6.60 10.36 -3.49
CA LEU A 771 -7.44 11.10 -4.42
C LEU A 771 -7.65 12.50 -3.89
N GLU A 772 -7.66 13.48 -4.78
CA GLU A 772 -8.10 14.83 -4.49
C GLU A 772 -9.31 15.16 -5.37
N VAL A 773 -10.31 15.83 -4.81
CA VAL A 773 -11.51 16.21 -5.52
C VAL A 773 -11.54 17.72 -5.62
N CYS A 774 -11.68 18.23 -6.84
CA CYS A 774 -11.94 19.63 -7.11
C CYS A 774 -13.29 19.80 -7.78
N VAL A 775 -14.04 20.80 -7.33
CA VAL A 775 -15.31 21.21 -7.91
C VAL A 775 -15.15 22.65 -8.33
N THR A 776 -15.58 22.97 -9.54
CA THR A 776 -15.45 24.30 -10.11
C THR A 776 -16.82 24.76 -10.59
N ASP A 777 -17.27 25.89 -10.10
CA ASP A 777 -18.42 26.60 -10.66
C ASP A 777 -17.97 27.22 -11.99
N THR A 778 -18.58 26.77 -13.10
CA THR A 778 -18.11 27.14 -14.44
C THR A 778 -18.47 28.57 -14.83
N GLU A 779 -19.43 29.19 -14.14
CA GLU A 779 -19.82 30.59 -14.40
C GLU A 779 -18.91 31.56 -13.64
N THR A 780 -18.61 31.26 -12.38
CA THR A 780 -17.84 32.16 -11.50
C THR A 780 -16.35 31.84 -11.42
N GLY A 781 -15.94 30.64 -11.85
CA GLY A 781 -14.57 30.14 -11.68
C GLY A 781 -14.21 29.78 -10.25
N ARG A 782 -15.15 29.86 -9.29
CA ARG A 782 -14.91 29.49 -7.89
C ARG A 782 -14.62 27.99 -7.79
N THR A 783 -13.59 27.64 -7.03
CA THR A 783 -13.16 26.25 -6.84
C THR A 783 -13.25 25.82 -5.38
N TRP A 784 -13.64 24.56 -5.16
CA TRP A 784 -13.58 23.86 -3.89
C TRP A 784 -12.71 22.63 -4.06
N ARG A 785 -11.68 22.48 -3.24
CA ARG A 785 -10.64 21.45 -3.42
C ARG A 785 -10.30 20.77 -2.11
N THR A 786 -10.18 19.45 -2.10
CA THR A 786 -9.80 18.70 -0.90
C THR A 786 -9.22 17.33 -1.21
N ILE A 787 -8.25 16.89 -0.40
CA ILE A 787 -7.80 15.49 -0.38
C ILE A 787 -8.93 14.65 0.21
N LEU A 788 -9.33 13.62 -0.52
CA LEU A 788 -10.39 12.71 -0.13
C LEU A 788 -9.89 11.74 0.94
N GLY A 789 -10.21 12.04 2.20
CA GLY A 789 -10.13 11.07 3.29
C GLY A 789 -11.39 10.22 3.38
N HIS A 790 -11.32 9.08 4.08
CA HIS A 790 -12.51 8.27 4.35
C HIS A 790 -13.50 9.03 5.24
N GLY A 791 -14.75 9.19 4.80
CA GLY A 791 -15.83 9.82 5.58
C GLY A 791 -16.39 11.13 5.00
N HIS A 792 -16.96 11.99 5.85
CA HIS A 792 -17.62 13.24 5.44
C HIS A 792 -16.68 14.44 5.52
N ILE A 793 -16.59 15.22 4.44
CA ILE A 793 -15.76 16.43 4.35
C ILE A 793 -16.63 17.61 3.90
N HIS A 794 -16.72 18.63 4.76
CA HIS A 794 -17.30 19.91 4.38
C HIS A 794 -16.19 20.82 3.83
N VAL A 795 -16.39 21.32 2.61
CA VAL A 795 -15.48 22.28 1.96
C VAL A 795 -16.27 23.56 1.72
N ARG A 796 -15.91 24.63 2.43
CA ARG A 796 -16.59 25.94 2.32
C ARG A 796 -15.93 26.81 1.26
#